data_AF-A0A2N6ARL1-F1
#
_entry.id   AF-A0A2N6ARL1-F1
#
_cell.length_a   1.000
_cell.length_b   1.000
_cell.length_c   1.000
_cell.angle_alpha   90.00
_cell.angle_beta   90.00
_cell.angle_gamma   90.00
#
_symmetry.space_group_name_H-M   'P 1'
#
loop_
_entity.id
_entity.type
_entity.pdbx_description
1 polymer ?
#
loop_
_entity_poly.entity_id
_entity_poly.type
_entity_poly.pdbx_seq_one_letter_code
_entity_poly.pdbx_strand_id
1 'polypeptide(L)'
;MHQFVKYCFLLAFLVSTFQPLAAQDDGPPMDRPSIGIVAGGSMNLHKATFDALPDVPSCCTGYDGGDGFGPVFGLASRFVIDDSWSLHLMLRYADYSGTLTQEEFIGPVLTPRGPEDAYVEHRLESATKSIDFRPTLGFRPIPGIGLTLFTGAHLGLLQANDVTQSEELLRPADVTFADLQRERNQYDGEMPEASSLYAAFSAGVRYGFMIGQRWSLWPEASVRLSANSLSDGVDWMPNGFEGSLALLYHIPKPPPPPPPPPPPPPPGLEAAVRVFAQAEDGTFRENAKVVVERLTRGELFPLLPYVFFPQESAALDATSMKRISTGATTGFDESTLPPNTLAIYGDLLNVVGSRMRANPQAKITLTGCNNGREGERRNTRLSRNRANAVRDYLVTTWGIDTKRIRVKARNLPAEAPSTESVEGQQETRRVEISSDTYAVLAPVRWQSVEHSVSTPNIVLRPTVESGAGVNRWSLAVTQGNESFASFDGTEAPPAELTWELDTTRLPQAGRNVDVRLEVEDNIGQKRTAEVALPFETETVTTEVIEQQGNRRIDRFSLILFDFKKSDIGSDNRRILDIVREAITPRSRVTIYGFADRTGSPEINRELALDRCTSVKNALSGSLRGIPVNLEAVGSDRLLFDNDIPEGRNYCRTVQIVVETGID
;
A
#
# COMPACT_ATOMS: atom_id res chain seq x y z
N MET A 1 -39.73 44.96 -0.10
CA MET A 1 -39.33 43.53 -0.22
C MET A 1 -38.41 43.22 -1.43
N HIS A 2 -38.73 43.67 -2.66
CA HIS A 2 -37.93 43.35 -3.86
C HIS A 2 -36.51 43.97 -3.92
N GLN A 3 -36.30 45.17 -3.39
CA GLN A 3 -34.97 45.78 -3.33
C GLN A 3 -34.08 45.16 -2.24
N PHE A 4 -34.66 44.78 -1.09
CA PHE A 4 -33.94 44.11 -0.02
C PHE A 4 -33.37 42.75 -0.46
N VAL A 5 -34.13 41.98 -1.24
CA VAL A 5 -33.65 40.73 -1.86
C VAL A 5 -32.52 41.02 -2.84
N LYS A 6 -32.60 42.09 -3.65
CA LYS A 6 -31.51 42.49 -4.56
C LYS A 6 -30.24 42.91 -3.82
N TYR A 7 -30.34 43.66 -2.73
CA TYR A 7 -29.17 44.05 -1.93
C TYR A 7 -28.59 42.89 -1.14
N CYS A 8 -29.41 41.95 -0.64
CA CYS A 8 -28.92 40.70 -0.06
C CYS A 8 -28.18 39.84 -1.11
N PHE A 9 -28.67 39.80 -2.35
CA PHE A 9 -27.97 39.16 -3.46
C PHE A 9 -26.66 39.88 -3.80
N LEU A 10 -26.65 41.22 -3.82
CA LEU A 10 -25.45 42.00 -4.12
C LEU A 10 -24.39 41.88 -3.00
N LEU A 11 -24.81 41.84 -1.73
CA LEU A 11 -23.93 41.64 -0.58
C LEU A 11 -23.42 40.19 -0.54
N ALA A 12 -24.26 39.19 -0.84
CA ALA A 12 -23.82 37.81 -1.01
C ALA A 12 -22.83 37.65 -2.19
N PHE A 13 -22.99 38.46 -3.24
CA PHE A 13 -22.07 38.54 -4.39
C PHE A 13 -20.76 39.29 -4.06
N LEU A 14 -20.79 40.25 -3.13
CA LEU A 14 -19.59 40.95 -2.63
C LEU A 14 -18.84 40.15 -1.56
N VAL A 15 -19.57 39.33 -0.79
CA VAL A 15 -19.02 38.39 0.20
C VAL A 15 -18.40 37.17 -0.49
N SER A 16 -18.84 36.81 -1.71
CA SER A 16 -18.23 35.74 -2.51
C SER A 16 -16.96 36.14 -3.28
N THR A 17 -16.63 37.43 -3.36
CA THR A 17 -15.42 37.92 -4.06
C THR A 17 -14.22 38.17 -3.14
N PHE A 18 -14.40 38.11 -1.81
CA PHE A 18 -13.27 38.06 -0.88
C PHE A 18 -12.72 36.63 -0.80
N GLN A 19 -11.82 36.28 -1.72
CA GLN A 19 -10.96 35.12 -1.52
C GLN A 19 -9.97 35.46 -0.41
N PRO A 20 -9.93 34.72 0.72
CA PRO A 20 -8.86 34.89 1.69
C PRO A 20 -7.53 34.57 1.00
N LEU A 21 -6.69 35.59 0.85
CA LEU A 21 -5.29 35.43 0.52
C LEU A 21 -4.62 34.81 1.76
N ALA A 22 -3.98 33.66 1.55
CA ALA A 22 -3.02 32.98 2.42
C ALA A 22 -3.53 31.89 3.39
N ALA A 23 -2.64 30.89 3.50
CA ALA A 23 -2.55 29.78 4.46
C ALA A 23 -3.51 28.59 4.29
N GLN A 24 -3.15 27.79 3.28
CA GLN A 24 -3.19 26.33 3.30
C GLN A 24 -2.72 25.76 4.65
N ASP A 25 -3.64 25.24 5.48
CA ASP A 25 -3.32 24.17 6.43
C ASP A 25 -4.57 23.36 6.83
N ASP A 26 -4.41 22.13 7.29
CA ASP A 26 -5.48 21.26 7.81
C ASP A 26 -5.88 21.65 9.25
N GLY A 27 -6.22 22.93 9.43
CA GLY A 27 -6.70 23.46 10.69
C GLY A 27 -8.02 22.82 11.15
N PRO A 28 -8.31 22.85 12.47
CA PRO A 28 -9.52 22.28 13.02
C PRO A 28 -10.76 22.91 12.37
N PRO A 29 -11.90 22.19 12.30
CA PRO A 29 -13.11 22.66 11.63
C PRO A 29 -13.56 24.07 12.03
N MET A 30 -13.28 24.48 13.28
CA MET A 30 -13.59 25.80 13.84
C MET A 30 -12.90 26.96 13.10
N ASP A 31 -11.79 26.71 12.41
CA ASP A 31 -11.01 27.75 11.73
C ASP A 31 -11.33 27.86 10.23
N ARG A 32 -12.46 27.27 9.80
CA ARG A 32 -12.98 27.42 8.45
C ARG A 32 -13.89 28.65 8.33
N PRO A 33 -13.98 29.26 7.13
CA PRO A 33 -15.03 30.24 6.84
C PRO A 33 -16.41 29.63 7.12
N SER A 34 -17.31 30.42 7.71
CA SER A 34 -18.61 29.93 8.13
C SER A 34 -19.71 30.96 7.92
N ILE A 35 -20.92 30.49 7.62
CA ILE A 35 -22.11 31.31 7.40
C ILE A 35 -23.28 30.77 8.21
N GLY A 36 -24.20 31.64 8.62
CA GLY A 36 -25.35 31.19 9.38
C GLY A 36 -26.27 32.31 9.83
N ILE A 37 -27.00 32.05 10.90
CA ILE A 37 -28.03 32.94 11.45
C ILE A 37 -27.64 33.39 12.86
N VAL A 38 -28.07 34.59 13.23
CA VAL A 38 -27.92 35.16 14.58
C VAL A 38 -29.28 35.60 15.09
N ALA A 39 -29.53 35.40 16.39
CA ALA A 39 -30.71 35.89 17.09
C ALA A 39 -30.35 36.31 18.52
N GLY A 40 -31.02 37.32 19.07
CA GLY A 40 -30.71 37.91 20.36
C GLY A 40 -31.61 39.09 20.72
N GLY A 41 -31.17 39.86 21.71
CA GLY A 41 -31.84 41.08 22.17
C GLY A 41 -30.85 42.19 22.49
N SER A 42 -31.34 43.42 22.40
CA SER A 42 -30.64 44.66 22.72
C SER A 42 -31.37 45.36 23.86
N MET A 43 -30.66 45.64 24.95
CA MET A 43 -31.08 46.64 25.93
C MET A 43 -30.60 47.99 25.44
N ASN A 44 -31.54 48.83 25.01
CA ASN A 44 -31.28 50.16 24.48
C ASN A 44 -31.21 51.15 25.65
N LEU A 45 -30.11 51.89 25.72
CA LEU A 45 -29.87 52.94 26.69
C LEU A 45 -29.81 54.26 25.94
N HIS A 46 -30.92 54.99 25.97
CA HIS A 46 -31.05 56.26 25.29
C HIS A 46 -30.39 57.33 26.13
N LYS A 47 -29.33 57.93 25.60
CA LYS A 47 -28.77 59.18 26.11
C LYS A 47 -29.46 60.32 25.37
N ALA A 48 -30.08 61.23 26.10
CA ALA A 48 -30.74 62.39 25.54
C ALA A 48 -30.23 63.66 26.23
N THR A 49 -30.15 64.75 25.49
CA THR A 49 -29.83 66.07 26.06
C THR A 49 -30.51 67.16 25.24
N PHE A 50 -31.84 67.23 25.34
CA PHE A 50 -32.68 68.21 24.62
C PHE A 50 -34.02 68.43 25.33
N ASP A 51 -34.63 69.59 25.12
CA ASP A 51 -35.87 70.00 25.82
C ASP A 51 -37.13 69.82 24.94
N ALA A 52 -36.96 69.89 23.62
CA ALA A 52 -38.03 69.76 22.64
C ALA A 52 -37.51 69.18 21.33
N LEU A 53 -38.38 68.49 20.59
CA LEU A 53 -38.11 68.12 19.20
C LEU A 53 -38.34 69.34 18.28
N PRO A 54 -37.62 69.46 17.14
CA PRO A 54 -37.82 70.53 16.17
C PRO A 54 -39.28 70.60 15.69
N ASP A 55 -39.85 71.80 15.68
CA ASP A 55 -41.23 72.08 15.23
C ASP A 55 -42.35 71.30 15.95
N VAL A 56 -42.06 70.63 17.07
CA VAL A 56 -43.04 69.94 17.91
C VAL A 56 -43.18 70.70 19.25
N PRO A 57 -44.38 71.21 19.59
CA PRO A 57 -44.60 71.89 20.86
C PRO A 57 -44.24 70.99 22.05
N SER A 58 -43.42 71.49 22.96
CA SER A 58 -43.05 70.84 24.21
C SER A 58 -42.94 71.88 25.32
N CYS A 59 -43.35 71.50 26.53
CA CYS A 59 -43.14 72.29 27.75
C CYS A 59 -42.07 71.66 28.66
N CYS A 60 -41.43 70.57 28.21
CA CYS A 60 -40.40 69.87 28.97
C CYS A 60 -39.16 70.74 29.17
N THR A 61 -38.56 70.66 30.36
CA THR A 61 -37.32 71.36 30.72
C THR A 61 -36.05 70.59 30.37
N GLY A 62 -36.18 69.39 29.78
CA GLY A 62 -35.07 68.57 29.31
C GLY A 62 -35.33 67.07 29.49
N TYR A 63 -35.00 66.28 28.48
CA TYR A 63 -34.83 64.84 28.59
C TYR A 63 -33.35 64.50 28.82
N ASP A 64 -33.07 63.70 29.84
CA ASP A 64 -31.70 63.28 30.20
C ASP A 64 -31.39 61.81 29.86
N GLY A 65 -32.42 61.00 29.57
CA GLY A 65 -32.26 59.66 29.08
C GLY A 65 -33.54 58.83 29.05
N GLY A 66 -33.37 57.54 28.73
CA GLY A 66 -34.44 56.57 28.65
C GLY A 66 -33.90 55.18 28.34
N ASP A 67 -34.80 54.20 28.29
CA ASP A 67 -34.43 52.83 27.99
C ASP A 67 -35.46 52.11 27.11
N GLY A 68 -35.05 50.98 26.58
CA GLY A 68 -35.91 50.12 25.77
C GLY A 68 -35.30 48.74 25.59
N PHE A 69 -36.10 47.82 25.07
CA PHE A 69 -35.63 46.49 24.71
C PHE A 69 -36.12 46.12 23.32
N GLY A 70 -35.20 45.62 22.50
CA GLY A 70 -35.49 45.29 21.11
C GLY A 70 -34.90 43.94 20.69
N PRO A 71 -35.61 43.14 19.87
CA PRO A 71 -35.04 41.95 19.29
C PRO A 71 -33.96 42.30 18.25
N VAL A 72 -33.00 41.39 18.11
CA VAL A 72 -31.98 41.43 17.06
C VAL A 72 -31.93 40.06 16.38
N PHE A 73 -32.02 40.01 15.06
CA PHE A 73 -31.84 38.76 14.32
C PHE A 73 -31.35 39.01 12.90
N GLY A 74 -30.61 38.06 12.33
CA GLY A 74 -30.02 38.27 11.02
C GLY A 74 -29.16 37.14 10.51
N LEU A 75 -28.35 37.48 9.52
CA LEU A 75 -27.34 36.62 8.92
C LEU A 75 -25.97 36.98 9.46
N ALA A 76 -25.13 35.97 9.64
CA ALA A 76 -23.75 36.13 10.07
C ALA A 76 -22.82 35.36 9.13
N SER A 77 -21.68 35.97 8.81
CA SER A 77 -20.57 35.34 8.12
C SER A 77 -19.29 35.60 8.89
N ARG A 78 -18.44 34.58 9.00
CA ARG A 78 -17.14 34.65 9.65
C ARG A 78 -16.07 34.17 8.69
N PHE A 79 -15.08 35.02 8.50
CA PHE A 79 -13.85 34.77 7.75
C PHE A 79 -12.69 34.66 8.73
N VAL A 80 -11.89 33.62 8.61
CA VAL A 80 -10.68 33.45 9.41
C VAL A 80 -9.52 34.07 8.62
N ILE A 81 -8.77 34.95 9.27
CA ILE A 81 -7.60 35.63 8.68
C ILE A 81 -6.36 34.80 9.01
N ASP A 82 -6.20 34.46 10.29
CA ASP A 82 -5.16 33.57 10.83
C ASP A 82 -5.63 32.93 12.15
N ASP A 83 -4.74 32.25 12.87
CA ASP A 83 -5.05 31.57 14.13
C ASP A 83 -5.55 32.51 15.25
N SER A 84 -5.22 33.79 15.17
CA SER A 84 -5.56 34.82 16.15
C SER A 84 -6.64 35.79 15.66
N TRP A 85 -6.77 36.01 14.35
CA TRP A 85 -7.61 37.05 13.79
C TRP A 85 -8.73 36.52 12.91
N SER A 86 -9.91 37.13 13.03
CA SER A 86 -11.08 36.80 12.19
C SER A 86 -11.90 38.04 11.88
N LEU A 87 -12.52 38.08 10.70
CA LEU A 87 -13.48 39.11 10.31
C LEU A 87 -14.89 38.52 10.39
N HIS A 88 -15.78 39.18 11.13
CA HIS A 88 -17.18 38.77 11.28
C HIS A 88 -18.07 39.85 10.69
N LEU A 89 -18.88 39.47 9.72
CA LEU A 89 -19.83 40.33 9.05
C LEU A 89 -21.23 39.89 9.45
N MET A 90 -22.04 40.81 9.99
CA MET A 90 -23.44 40.53 10.30
C MET A 90 -24.34 41.52 9.58
N LEU A 91 -25.43 41.02 9.00
CA LEU A 91 -26.52 41.81 8.46
C LEU A 91 -27.77 41.48 9.26
N ARG A 92 -28.31 42.42 10.03
CA ARG A 92 -29.34 42.15 11.04
C ARG A 92 -30.49 43.12 10.95
N TYR A 93 -31.67 42.65 11.31
CA TYR A 93 -32.74 43.52 11.79
C TYR A 93 -32.50 43.79 13.27
N ALA A 94 -32.67 45.03 13.69
CA ALA A 94 -32.55 45.46 15.08
C ALA A 94 -33.61 46.50 15.43
N ASP A 95 -34.07 46.44 16.67
CA ASP A 95 -35.02 47.39 17.22
C ASP A 95 -34.34 48.25 18.30
N TYR A 96 -34.23 49.54 18.02
CA TYR A 96 -33.62 50.58 18.85
C TYR A 96 -34.66 51.47 19.52
N SER A 97 -35.92 51.02 19.57
CA SER A 97 -36.98 51.72 20.27
C SER A 97 -36.65 51.89 21.74
N GLY A 98 -37.13 52.99 22.30
CA GLY A 98 -37.02 53.28 23.72
C GLY A 98 -37.97 54.39 24.15
N THR A 99 -38.11 54.52 25.45
CA THR A 99 -39.00 55.50 26.08
C THR A 99 -38.18 56.39 26.98
N LEU A 100 -38.39 57.69 26.85
CA LEU A 100 -37.84 58.72 27.71
C LEU A 100 -39.01 59.28 28.53
N THR A 101 -38.81 59.42 29.82
CA THR A 101 -39.82 59.94 30.74
C THR A 101 -39.19 60.97 31.65
N GLN A 102 -39.78 62.15 31.76
CA GLN A 102 -39.34 63.21 32.64
C GLN A 102 -40.51 63.69 33.51
N GLU A 103 -40.42 63.52 34.82
CA GLU A 103 -41.37 64.13 35.76
C GLU A 103 -40.94 65.59 36.03
N GLU A 104 -41.90 66.52 35.96
CA GLU A 104 -41.66 67.96 36.17
C GLU A 104 -42.71 68.56 37.12
N PHE A 105 -42.25 69.38 38.05
CA PHE A 105 -43.11 70.23 38.88
C PHE A 105 -43.50 71.49 38.13
N ILE A 106 -44.80 71.68 37.86
CA ILE A 106 -45.31 72.81 37.06
C ILE A 106 -45.89 73.95 37.92
N GLY A 107 -45.77 73.87 39.24
CA GLY A 107 -46.28 74.85 40.19
C GLY A 107 -47.46 74.35 41.03
N PRO A 108 -47.88 75.14 42.04
CA PRO A 108 -49.04 74.81 42.86
C PRO A 108 -50.35 75.05 42.10
N VAL A 109 -51.30 74.12 42.21
CA VAL A 109 -52.66 74.23 41.69
C VAL A 109 -53.66 74.27 42.85
N LEU A 110 -54.78 74.96 42.65
CA LEU A 110 -55.82 75.03 43.66
C LEU A 110 -56.76 73.83 43.56
N THR A 111 -56.82 72.98 44.59
CA THR A 111 -57.78 71.88 44.72
C THR A 111 -58.87 72.24 45.74
N PRO A 112 -60.00 71.49 45.81
CA PRO A 112 -61.00 71.65 46.87
C PRO A 112 -60.44 71.47 48.30
N ARG A 113 -59.23 70.89 48.44
CA ARG A 113 -58.56 70.65 49.72
C ARG A 113 -57.53 71.74 50.08
N GLY A 114 -57.22 72.63 49.14
CA GLY A 114 -56.21 73.68 49.29
C GLY A 114 -55.22 73.69 48.11
N PRO A 115 -54.16 74.52 48.15
CA PRO A 115 -53.07 74.45 47.17
C PRO A 115 -52.34 73.10 47.28
N GLU A 116 -52.20 72.39 46.17
CA GLU A 116 -51.41 71.16 46.05
C GLU A 116 -50.38 71.32 44.92
N ASP A 117 -49.23 70.66 45.05
CA ASP A 117 -48.18 70.69 44.03
C ASP A 117 -48.58 69.85 42.81
N ALA A 118 -48.54 70.46 41.62
CA ALA A 118 -48.83 69.75 40.38
C ALA A 118 -47.56 69.23 39.71
N TYR A 119 -47.62 67.96 39.32
CA TYR A 119 -46.55 67.27 38.59
C TYR A 119 -47.09 66.71 37.29
N VAL A 120 -46.33 66.90 36.21
CA VAL A 120 -46.58 66.30 34.89
C VAL A 120 -45.48 65.30 34.56
N GLU A 121 -45.81 64.29 33.76
CA GLU A 121 -44.83 63.42 33.08
C GLU A 121 -44.79 63.79 31.60
N HIS A 122 -43.60 64.14 31.13
CA HIS A 122 -43.32 64.22 29.70
C HIS A 122 -42.84 62.85 29.25
N ARG A 123 -43.59 62.21 28.36
CA ARG A 123 -43.27 60.90 27.79
C ARG A 123 -42.95 61.06 26.32
N LEU A 124 -41.82 60.49 25.90
CA LEU A 124 -41.37 60.45 24.52
C LEU A 124 -40.97 59.02 24.16
N GLU A 125 -41.70 58.40 23.25
CA GLU A 125 -41.46 57.04 22.76
C GLU A 125 -40.91 57.08 21.35
N SER A 126 -39.77 56.44 21.10
CA SER A 126 -39.26 56.22 19.74
C SER A 126 -39.59 54.81 19.26
N ALA A 127 -40.11 54.70 18.05
CA ALA A 127 -40.25 53.45 17.31
C ALA A 127 -39.16 53.36 16.23
N THR A 128 -37.95 52.97 16.65
CA THR A 128 -36.75 53.03 15.79
C THR A 128 -36.34 51.63 15.35
N LYS A 129 -36.58 51.29 14.09
CA LYS A 129 -36.27 49.96 13.52
C LYS A 129 -35.18 50.09 12.46
N SER A 130 -34.20 49.19 12.48
CA SER A 130 -33.04 49.27 11.61
C SER A 130 -32.73 47.95 10.90
N ILE A 131 -32.20 48.06 9.68
CA ILE A 131 -31.39 47.02 9.07
C ILE A 131 -29.94 47.43 9.25
N ASP A 132 -29.22 46.72 10.12
CA ASP A 132 -27.82 46.97 10.41
C ASP A 132 -26.85 46.06 9.66
N PHE A 133 -25.70 46.62 9.35
CA PHE A 133 -24.50 45.92 8.92
C PHE A 133 -23.39 46.18 9.93
N ARG A 134 -22.87 45.10 10.52
CA ARG A 134 -21.89 45.15 11.61
C ARG A 134 -20.62 44.38 11.25
N PRO A 135 -19.64 45.02 10.58
CA PRO A 135 -18.32 44.44 10.35
C PRO A 135 -17.47 44.55 11.62
N THR A 136 -17.01 43.41 12.14
CA THR A 136 -16.19 43.34 13.38
C THR A 136 -14.93 42.54 13.16
N LEU A 137 -13.81 43.07 13.66
CA LEU A 137 -12.55 42.36 13.75
C LEU A 137 -12.50 41.64 15.10
N GLY A 138 -12.29 40.33 15.06
CA GLY A 138 -12.17 39.45 16.22
C GLY A 138 -10.72 39.03 16.45
N PHE A 139 -10.27 39.14 17.69
CA PHE A 139 -8.98 38.68 18.20
C PHE A 139 -9.17 37.55 19.21
N ARG A 140 -8.49 36.43 18.97
CA ARG A 140 -8.44 35.25 19.83
C ARG A 140 -7.14 35.29 20.64
N PRO A 141 -7.18 35.64 21.94
CA PRO A 141 -5.96 35.81 22.74
C PRO A 141 -5.22 34.50 23.04
N ILE A 142 -5.93 33.36 23.00
CA ILE A 142 -5.37 32.04 23.31
C ILE A 142 -5.75 31.06 22.19
N PRO A 143 -4.78 30.58 21.38
CA PRO A 143 -5.03 29.56 20.37
C PRO A 143 -5.67 28.30 20.98
N GLY A 144 -6.64 27.70 20.27
CA GLY A 144 -7.36 26.50 20.72
C GLY A 144 -8.52 26.75 21.68
N ILE A 145 -8.67 27.95 22.25
CA ILE A 145 -9.85 28.34 23.04
C ILE A 145 -10.78 29.17 22.13
N GLY A 146 -12.08 28.89 22.18
CA GLY A 146 -13.10 29.56 21.36
C GLY A 146 -13.39 31.03 21.73
N LEU A 147 -12.72 31.57 22.74
CA LEU A 147 -12.92 32.94 23.23
C LEU A 147 -12.36 33.96 22.24
N THR A 148 -13.20 34.86 21.77
CA THR A 148 -12.86 35.92 20.81
C THR A 148 -13.30 37.27 21.37
N LEU A 149 -12.35 38.19 21.53
CA LEU A 149 -12.63 39.60 21.77
C LEU A 149 -12.90 40.25 20.41
N PHE A 150 -13.88 41.13 20.28
CA PHE A 150 -14.13 41.78 19.00
C PHE A 150 -14.43 43.27 19.15
N THR A 151 -14.17 43.99 18.06
CA THR A 151 -14.49 45.40 17.94
C THR A 151 -14.81 45.76 16.50
N GLY A 152 -15.67 46.75 16.25
CA GLY A 152 -15.97 47.14 14.88
C GLY A 152 -17.05 48.21 14.74
N ALA A 153 -17.28 48.59 13.49
CA ALA A 153 -18.32 49.55 13.15
C ALA A 153 -19.69 48.88 13.11
N HIS A 154 -20.71 49.69 13.31
CA HIS A 154 -22.11 49.30 13.24
C HIS A 154 -22.84 50.37 12.44
N LEU A 155 -23.38 49.98 11.28
CA LEU A 155 -24.04 50.89 10.34
C LEU A 155 -25.46 50.41 10.08
N GLY A 156 -26.46 51.15 10.54
CA GLY A 156 -27.88 50.86 10.42
C GLY A 156 -28.60 51.77 9.44
N LEU A 157 -29.38 51.20 8.53
CA LEU A 157 -30.37 51.94 7.75
C LEU A 157 -31.69 51.93 8.52
N LEU A 158 -32.13 53.09 8.99
CA LEU A 158 -33.38 53.21 9.73
C LEU A 158 -34.55 53.00 8.76
N GLN A 159 -35.36 51.96 9.02
CA GLN A 159 -36.55 51.60 8.24
C GLN A 159 -37.80 52.27 8.79
N ALA A 160 -37.82 52.52 10.09
CA ALA A 160 -38.82 53.30 10.78
C ALA A 160 -38.11 54.13 11.85
N ASN A 161 -38.49 55.39 11.98
CA ASN A 161 -37.99 56.31 12.99
C ASN A 161 -39.11 57.27 13.34
N ASP A 162 -40.15 56.70 13.97
CA ASP A 162 -41.35 57.43 14.38
C ASP A 162 -41.25 57.78 15.87
N VAL A 163 -41.98 58.80 16.28
CA VAL A 163 -41.99 59.27 17.66
C VAL A 163 -43.41 59.59 18.12
N THR A 164 -43.72 59.21 19.35
CA THR A 164 -44.94 59.60 20.04
C THR A 164 -44.55 60.42 21.27
N GLN A 165 -45.11 61.63 21.39
CA GLN A 165 -44.91 62.52 22.52
C GLN A 165 -46.25 62.76 23.23
N SER A 166 -46.22 62.80 24.56
CA SER A 166 -47.33 63.28 25.38
C SER A 166 -46.82 63.95 26.66
N GLU A 167 -47.60 64.91 27.16
CA GLU A 167 -47.44 65.48 28.50
C GLU A 167 -48.70 65.15 29.31
N GLU A 168 -48.57 64.31 30.33
CA GLU A 168 -49.67 63.88 31.19
C GLU A 168 -49.58 64.52 32.58
N LEU A 169 -50.66 65.10 33.07
CA LEU A 169 -50.77 65.53 34.47
C LEU A 169 -50.83 64.29 35.37
N LEU A 170 -49.80 64.02 36.16
CA LEU A 170 -49.77 62.88 37.08
C LEU A 170 -50.58 63.17 38.34
N ARG A 171 -50.31 64.31 38.97
CA ARG A 171 -50.88 64.68 40.27
C ARG A 171 -51.14 66.18 40.35
N PRO A 172 -52.20 66.63 41.06
CA PRO A 172 -53.23 65.81 41.70
C PRO A 172 -54.23 65.17 40.70
N ALA A 173 -54.87 64.07 41.10
CA ALA A 173 -55.70 63.23 40.21
C ALA A 173 -57.06 63.86 39.84
N ASP A 174 -57.50 64.86 40.60
CA ASP A 174 -58.79 65.55 40.47
C ASP A 174 -58.70 66.91 39.76
N VAL A 175 -57.53 67.25 39.22
CA VAL A 175 -57.29 68.47 38.43
C VAL A 175 -57.08 68.10 36.95
N THR A 176 -57.39 69.03 36.06
CA THR A 176 -57.17 68.93 34.61
C THR A 176 -56.48 70.19 34.11
N PHE A 177 -55.97 70.17 32.88
CA PHE A 177 -55.61 71.39 32.17
C PHE A 177 -56.86 72.22 31.83
N ALA A 178 -56.65 73.43 31.29
CA ALA A 178 -57.72 74.39 31.01
C ALA A 178 -58.77 73.89 29.98
N ASP A 179 -58.42 72.90 29.17
CA ASP A 179 -59.26 72.22 28.19
C ASP A 179 -60.01 71.00 28.75
N LEU A 180 -59.94 70.79 30.08
CA LEU A 180 -60.53 69.66 30.80
C LEU A 180 -59.89 68.30 30.48
N GLN A 181 -58.75 68.28 29.80
CA GLN A 181 -57.96 67.07 29.55
C GLN A 181 -56.87 66.90 30.60
N ARG A 182 -56.37 65.67 30.73
CA ARG A 182 -55.20 65.35 31.56
C ARG A 182 -53.92 65.17 30.74
N GLU A 183 -54.03 65.17 29.41
CA GLU A 183 -52.91 65.13 28.49
C GLU A 183 -52.92 66.36 27.59
N ARG A 184 -51.74 66.87 27.26
CA ARG A 184 -51.54 67.94 26.25
C ARG A 184 -50.24 67.69 25.49
N ASN A 185 -49.92 68.60 24.55
CA ASN A 185 -48.67 68.55 23.76
C ASN A 185 -48.43 67.19 23.08
N GLN A 186 -49.51 66.59 22.58
CA GLN A 186 -49.48 65.28 21.93
C GLN A 186 -48.93 65.40 20.50
N TYR A 187 -48.03 64.49 20.14
CA TYR A 187 -47.52 64.33 18.79
C TYR A 187 -47.39 62.83 18.47
N ASP A 188 -47.78 62.44 17.27
CA ASP A 188 -47.62 61.07 16.76
C ASP A 188 -47.29 61.18 15.26
N GLY A 189 -46.06 60.81 14.89
CA GLY A 189 -45.57 60.97 13.53
C GLY A 189 -44.10 60.61 13.34
N GLU A 190 -43.57 60.95 12.16
CA GLU A 190 -42.16 60.76 11.85
C GLU A 190 -41.28 61.65 12.73
N MET A 191 -40.10 61.18 13.12
CA MET A 191 -39.13 61.98 13.89
C MET A 191 -38.76 63.26 13.11
N PRO A 192 -38.93 64.47 13.68
CA PRO A 192 -38.49 65.70 13.03
C PRO A 192 -36.98 65.68 12.76
N GLU A 193 -36.58 66.10 11.57
CA GLU A 193 -35.18 66.00 11.10
C GLU A 193 -34.59 64.59 11.27
N ALA A 194 -35.41 63.55 11.05
CA ALA A 194 -35.03 62.14 11.19
C ALA A 194 -33.73 61.83 10.45
N SER A 195 -32.78 61.23 11.17
CA SER A 195 -31.63 60.62 10.50
C SER A 195 -32.09 59.39 9.73
N SER A 196 -31.55 59.17 8.54
CA SER A 196 -31.77 57.93 7.76
C SER A 196 -30.74 56.84 8.06
N LEU A 197 -29.60 57.23 8.64
CA LEU A 197 -28.48 56.38 8.96
C LEU A 197 -28.23 56.39 10.47
N TYR A 198 -27.99 55.22 11.03
CA TYR A 198 -27.53 55.05 12.39
C TYR A 198 -26.09 54.54 12.36
N ALA A 199 -25.16 55.24 12.99
CA ALA A 199 -23.75 54.88 13.07
C ALA A 199 -23.37 54.65 14.53
N ALA A 200 -22.64 53.56 14.78
CA ALA A 200 -22.17 53.21 16.11
C ALA A 200 -20.87 52.42 16.05
N PHE A 201 -20.26 52.27 17.22
CA PHE A 201 -19.14 51.39 17.47
C PHE A 201 -19.56 50.27 18.40
N SER A 202 -19.16 49.04 18.10
CA SER A 202 -19.44 47.88 18.94
C SER A 202 -18.16 47.20 19.40
N ALA A 203 -18.14 46.77 20.65
CA ALA A 203 -17.07 45.95 21.21
C ALA A 203 -17.67 44.89 22.14
N GLY A 204 -17.04 43.72 22.22
CA GLY A 204 -17.58 42.64 23.03
C GLY A 204 -16.77 41.36 23.02
N VAL A 205 -17.41 40.31 23.52
CA VAL A 205 -16.84 38.96 23.61
C VAL A 205 -17.76 37.95 22.94
N ARG A 206 -17.16 36.95 22.30
CA ARG A 206 -17.82 35.78 21.73
C ARG A 206 -17.14 34.51 22.20
N TYR A 207 -17.87 33.41 22.33
CA TYR A 207 -17.28 32.12 22.64
C TYR A 207 -17.80 31.04 21.70
N GLY A 208 -16.94 30.55 20.79
CA GLY A 208 -17.30 29.53 19.82
C GLY A 208 -17.17 28.12 20.37
N PHE A 209 -18.20 27.28 20.18
CA PHE A 209 -18.12 25.84 20.42
C PHE A 209 -18.68 25.03 19.24
N MET A 210 -18.00 23.95 18.87
CA MET A 210 -18.43 23.06 17.78
C MET A 210 -19.63 22.23 18.21
N ILE A 211 -20.59 22.06 17.29
CA ILE A 211 -21.70 21.13 17.39
C ILE A 211 -21.58 20.16 16.21
N GLY A 212 -20.99 18.98 16.46
CA GLY A 212 -20.63 18.03 15.40
C GLY A 212 -19.48 18.53 14.51
N GLN A 213 -19.40 18.04 13.27
CA GLN A 213 -18.26 18.31 12.37
C GLN A 213 -18.42 19.57 11.49
N ARG A 214 -19.63 20.10 11.34
CA ARG A 214 -19.94 21.17 10.38
C ARG A 214 -20.63 22.39 10.98
N TRP A 215 -21.08 22.32 12.23
CA TRP A 215 -21.82 23.42 12.86
C TRP A 215 -21.07 23.93 14.09
N SER A 216 -21.26 25.20 14.41
CA SER A 216 -20.78 25.81 15.64
C SER A 216 -21.77 26.83 16.17
N LEU A 217 -21.77 27.01 17.49
CA LEU A 217 -22.65 27.93 18.19
C LEU A 217 -21.79 28.98 18.92
N TRP A 218 -22.20 30.24 18.82
CA TRP A 218 -21.43 31.41 19.21
C TRP A 218 -22.29 32.38 20.01
N PRO A 219 -22.40 32.21 21.34
CA PRO A 219 -22.89 33.25 22.23
C PRO A 219 -22.01 34.50 22.15
N GLU A 220 -22.65 35.65 22.18
CA GLU A 220 -22.06 36.98 22.13
C GLU A 220 -22.65 37.86 23.23
N ALA A 221 -21.79 38.65 23.89
CA ALA A 221 -22.18 39.77 24.72
C ALA A 221 -21.39 41.01 24.28
N SER A 222 -22.05 42.14 24.06
CA SER A 222 -21.40 43.33 23.51
C SER A 222 -22.02 44.64 23.96
N VAL A 223 -21.24 45.70 23.84
CA VAL A 223 -21.67 47.09 24.02
C VAL A 223 -21.75 47.77 22.65
N ARG A 224 -22.74 48.64 22.48
CA ARG A 224 -22.94 49.50 21.32
C ARG A 224 -22.96 50.95 21.79
N LEU A 225 -22.07 51.75 21.21
CA LEU A 225 -21.93 53.17 21.50
C LEU A 225 -22.26 53.96 20.22
N SER A 226 -23.31 54.76 20.27
CA SER A 226 -23.76 55.57 19.14
C SER A 226 -22.74 56.65 18.79
N ALA A 227 -22.56 56.87 17.49
CA ALA A 227 -21.71 57.92 16.94
C ALA A 227 -22.52 59.09 16.37
N ASN A 228 -23.82 58.90 16.10
CA ASN A 228 -24.74 59.97 15.71
C ASN A 228 -26.08 59.87 16.44
N SER A 229 -26.86 60.94 16.33
CA SER A 229 -28.21 61.05 16.88
C SER A 229 -29.26 60.44 15.95
N LEU A 230 -30.43 60.09 16.50
CA LEU A 230 -31.61 59.65 15.74
C LEU A 230 -32.28 60.79 14.95
N SER A 231 -32.01 62.05 15.33
CA SER A 231 -32.47 63.26 14.65
C SER A 231 -31.31 64.24 14.58
N ASP A 232 -31.15 64.93 13.45
CA ASP A 232 -30.09 65.93 13.29
C ASP A 232 -30.35 67.21 14.11
N GLY A 233 -31.60 67.41 14.57
CA GLY A 233 -32.02 68.58 15.34
C GLY A 233 -31.86 68.45 16.85
N VAL A 234 -31.64 67.25 17.40
CA VAL A 234 -31.48 66.99 18.85
C VAL A 234 -30.37 66.00 19.15
N ASP A 235 -29.77 66.07 20.33
CA ASP A 235 -28.79 65.05 20.79
C ASP A 235 -29.52 63.87 21.45
N TRP A 236 -29.85 62.86 20.65
CA TRP A 236 -30.52 61.64 21.08
C TRP A 236 -29.82 60.39 20.54
N MET A 237 -29.03 59.76 21.41
CA MET A 237 -28.14 58.65 21.07
C MET A 237 -28.60 57.33 21.72
N PRO A 238 -29.05 56.34 20.94
CA PRO A 238 -29.47 55.03 21.47
C PRO A 238 -28.25 54.11 21.62
N ASN A 239 -27.61 54.13 22.78
CA ASN A 239 -26.55 53.17 23.11
C ASN A 239 -27.18 51.82 23.49
N GLY A 240 -26.38 50.78 23.76
CA GLY A 240 -26.97 49.57 24.31
C GLY A 240 -26.01 48.45 24.66
N PHE A 241 -26.57 47.47 25.37
CA PHE A 241 -25.96 46.16 25.61
C PHE A 241 -26.69 45.12 24.78
N GLU A 242 -25.95 44.37 23.96
CA GLU A 242 -26.52 43.33 23.09
C GLU A 242 -26.05 41.94 23.55
N GLY A 243 -27.00 41.02 23.65
CA GLY A 243 -26.74 39.59 23.88
C GLY A 243 -27.33 38.79 22.72
N SER A 244 -26.51 37.96 22.07
CA SER A 244 -26.97 37.16 20.92
C SER A 244 -26.32 35.79 20.83
N LEU A 245 -26.90 34.92 20.00
CA LEU A 245 -26.44 33.57 19.74
C LEU A 245 -26.42 33.34 18.23
N ALA A 246 -25.24 33.01 17.68
CA ALA A 246 -25.10 32.70 16.26
C ALA A 246 -24.85 31.20 16.03
N LEU A 247 -25.63 30.59 15.13
CA LEU A 247 -25.43 29.22 14.66
C LEU A 247 -24.80 29.28 13.27
N LEU A 248 -23.56 28.82 13.14
CA LEU A 248 -22.74 28.93 11.93
C LEU A 248 -22.43 27.55 11.34
N TYR A 249 -22.65 27.41 10.03
CA TYR A 249 -22.22 26.29 9.21
C TYR A 249 -20.82 26.55 8.63
N HIS A 250 -19.89 25.66 8.91
CA HIS A 250 -18.51 25.70 8.41
C HIS A 250 -18.46 25.19 6.97
N ILE A 251 -18.05 26.07 6.06
CA ILE A 251 -17.95 25.75 4.63
C ILE A 251 -16.80 24.75 4.46
N PRO A 252 -17.06 23.54 3.93
CA PRO A 252 -16.00 22.59 3.65
C PRO A 252 -15.06 23.17 2.58
N LYS A 253 -13.76 22.82 2.65
CA LYS A 253 -12.81 23.20 1.61
C LYS A 253 -13.40 22.74 0.26
N PRO A 254 -13.52 23.64 -0.74
CA PRO A 254 -13.82 23.19 -2.09
C PRO A 254 -12.73 22.18 -2.49
N PRO A 255 -13.06 21.06 -3.16
CA PRO A 255 -12.04 20.28 -3.83
C PRO A 255 -11.23 21.22 -4.75
N PRO A 256 -9.90 21.07 -4.83
CA PRO A 256 -9.03 22.03 -5.52
C PRO A 256 -9.54 22.31 -6.95
N PRO A 257 -9.66 23.59 -7.37
CA PRO A 257 -10.27 23.93 -8.64
C PRO A 257 -9.35 23.64 -9.84
N PRO A 258 -9.88 23.12 -10.96
CA PRO A 258 -9.20 23.18 -12.26
C PRO A 258 -9.16 24.64 -12.81
N PRO A 259 -8.25 24.97 -13.75
CA PRO A 259 -8.11 26.33 -14.32
C PRO A 259 -9.32 26.83 -15.15
N PRO A 260 -9.43 28.16 -15.46
CA PRO A 260 -10.67 28.84 -15.89
C PRO A 260 -11.12 28.55 -17.35
N PRO A 261 -12.37 28.88 -17.73
CA PRO A 261 -13.29 27.95 -18.40
C PRO A 261 -13.35 28.07 -19.94
N PRO A 262 -13.63 26.98 -20.69
CA PRO A 262 -14.05 27.06 -22.09
C PRO A 262 -15.54 26.61 -22.22
N PRO A 263 -16.10 26.42 -23.43
CA PRO A 263 -17.44 26.77 -23.88
C PRO A 263 -18.49 25.71 -23.39
N PRO A 264 -19.73 25.54 -23.93
CA PRO A 264 -20.77 24.73 -23.25
C PRO A 264 -20.20 23.38 -22.82
N PRO A 265 -20.43 22.91 -21.56
CA PRO A 265 -19.56 21.95 -20.88
C PRO A 265 -19.20 20.85 -21.85
N PRO A 266 -17.97 20.88 -22.38
CA PRO A 266 -17.62 20.00 -23.46
C PRO A 266 -17.65 18.61 -22.82
N PRO A 267 -18.35 17.66 -23.46
CA PRO A 267 -18.79 16.44 -22.80
C PRO A 267 -17.70 15.86 -21.90
N GLY A 268 -18.01 15.71 -20.61
CA GLY A 268 -16.97 15.43 -19.61
C GLY A 268 -16.15 14.21 -19.99
N LEU A 269 -14.83 14.37 -20.02
CA LEU A 269 -13.86 13.28 -20.08
C LEU A 269 -13.34 13.01 -18.66
N GLU A 270 -13.70 11.87 -18.10
CA GLU A 270 -13.12 11.29 -16.89
C GLU A 270 -12.31 10.05 -17.25
N ALA A 271 -11.19 9.85 -16.56
CA ALA A 271 -10.36 8.67 -16.73
C ALA A 271 -9.85 8.21 -15.37
N ALA A 272 -9.91 6.90 -15.13
CA ALA A 272 -9.32 6.23 -13.98
C ALA A 272 -8.67 4.93 -14.45
N VAL A 273 -7.70 4.42 -13.70
CA VAL A 273 -7.10 3.11 -13.95
C VAL A 273 -6.96 2.39 -12.62
N ARG A 274 -7.42 1.14 -12.58
CA ARG A 274 -7.19 0.21 -11.47
C ARG A 274 -6.30 -0.93 -11.93
N VAL A 275 -5.46 -1.41 -11.04
CA VAL A 275 -4.51 -2.49 -11.32
C VAL A 275 -4.82 -3.66 -10.39
N PHE A 276 -4.83 -4.86 -10.96
CA PHE A 276 -5.04 -6.10 -10.22
C PHE A 276 -4.00 -7.13 -10.68
N ALA A 277 -3.51 -7.96 -9.76
CA ALA A 277 -2.85 -9.20 -10.13
C ALA A 277 -3.88 -10.31 -10.23
N GLN A 278 -3.88 -11.02 -11.36
CA GLN A 278 -4.68 -12.22 -11.55
C GLN A 278 -3.79 -13.45 -11.39
N ALA A 279 -4.12 -14.32 -10.44
CA ALA A 279 -3.44 -15.60 -10.24
C ALA A 279 -3.91 -16.64 -11.29
N GLU A 280 -3.18 -17.75 -11.45
CA GLU A 280 -3.52 -18.83 -12.40
C GLU A 280 -4.91 -19.43 -12.16
N ASP A 281 -5.40 -19.40 -10.91
CA ASP A 281 -6.76 -19.85 -10.53
C ASP A 281 -7.88 -18.86 -10.91
N GLY A 282 -7.53 -17.72 -11.52
CA GLY A 282 -8.45 -16.67 -11.94
C GLY A 282 -8.85 -15.68 -10.85
N THR A 283 -8.31 -15.79 -9.63
CA THR A 283 -8.60 -14.85 -8.54
C THR A 283 -7.84 -13.53 -8.71
N PHE A 284 -8.50 -12.42 -8.33
CA PHE A 284 -7.92 -11.07 -8.40
C PHE A 284 -7.45 -10.60 -7.02
N ARG A 285 -6.26 -9.99 -6.97
CA ARG A 285 -5.72 -9.33 -5.77
C ARG A 285 -5.41 -7.87 -6.08
N GLU A 286 -5.84 -6.96 -5.19
CA GLU A 286 -5.58 -5.52 -5.32
C GLU A 286 -4.10 -5.16 -5.07
N ASN A 287 -3.36 -6.01 -4.36
CA ASN A 287 -1.92 -5.87 -4.18
C ASN A 287 -1.22 -6.85 -5.14
N ALA A 288 -0.67 -6.35 -6.24
CA ALA A 288 0.09 -7.16 -7.19
C ALA A 288 1.46 -7.54 -6.64
N LYS A 289 1.49 -8.45 -5.67
CA LYS A 289 2.72 -9.13 -5.26
C LYS A 289 3.07 -10.14 -6.35
N VAL A 290 4.15 -9.89 -7.09
CA VAL A 290 4.61 -10.78 -8.16
C VAL A 290 5.46 -11.87 -7.52
N VAL A 291 4.87 -13.03 -7.29
CA VAL A 291 5.65 -14.21 -6.88
C VAL A 291 6.39 -14.69 -8.12
N VAL A 292 7.72 -14.66 -8.06
CA VAL A 292 8.58 -15.22 -9.10
C VAL A 292 8.96 -16.61 -8.64
N GLU A 293 8.23 -17.60 -9.11
CA GLU A 293 8.65 -18.98 -8.88
C GLU A 293 9.93 -19.24 -9.69
N ARG A 294 10.94 -19.81 -9.02
CA ARG A 294 12.18 -20.25 -9.65
C ARG A 294 12.24 -21.75 -9.54
N LEU A 295 12.08 -22.42 -10.67
CA LEU A 295 12.29 -23.86 -10.73
C LEU A 295 13.79 -24.15 -10.77
N THR A 296 14.31 -24.89 -9.80
CA THR A 296 15.70 -25.37 -9.85
C THR A 296 15.68 -26.86 -10.14
N ARG A 297 16.17 -27.24 -11.31
CA ARG A 297 16.27 -28.64 -11.71
C ARG A 297 17.54 -29.27 -11.16
N GLY A 298 17.43 -30.16 -10.16
CA GLY A 298 18.57 -30.87 -9.59
C GLY A 298 18.57 -32.35 -9.99
N GLU A 299 19.70 -32.94 -10.38
CA GLU A 299 19.83 -34.39 -10.60
C GLU A 299 21.06 -34.91 -9.86
N LEU A 300 20.97 -36.13 -9.32
CA LEU A 300 22.08 -36.79 -8.62
C LEU A 300 22.64 -37.92 -9.47
N PHE A 301 23.93 -37.82 -9.79
CA PHE A 301 24.67 -38.82 -10.56
C PHE A 301 25.62 -39.60 -9.65
N PRO A 302 25.32 -40.88 -9.35
CA PRO A 302 26.24 -41.79 -8.69
C PRO A 302 27.66 -41.81 -9.27
N LEU A 303 28.66 -41.64 -8.42
CA LEU A 303 30.06 -41.90 -8.80
C LEU A 303 30.37 -43.37 -8.60
N LEU A 304 30.66 -44.08 -9.70
CA LEU A 304 31.20 -45.43 -9.67
C LEU A 304 32.68 -45.36 -9.27
N PRO A 305 33.09 -45.81 -8.07
CA PRO A 305 34.45 -45.59 -7.58
C PRO A 305 35.46 -46.61 -8.14
N TYR A 306 35.30 -47.00 -9.40
CA TYR A 306 36.12 -48.00 -10.10
C TYR A 306 36.74 -47.38 -11.35
N VAL A 307 38.03 -47.61 -11.56
CA VAL A 307 38.71 -47.28 -12.83
C VAL A 307 39.06 -48.58 -13.53
N PHE A 308 38.42 -48.87 -14.66
CA PHE A 308 38.67 -50.09 -15.44
C PHE A 308 39.87 -49.91 -16.38
N PHE A 309 40.69 -50.96 -16.50
CA PHE A 309 41.88 -50.98 -17.33
C PHE A 309 41.80 -52.04 -18.42
N PRO A 310 42.44 -51.78 -19.58
CA PRO A 310 42.65 -52.82 -20.59
C PRO A 310 43.47 -53.99 -20.05
N GLN A 311 43.37 -55.10 -20.76
CA GLN A 311 44.16 -56.29 -20.47
C GLN A 311 45.65 -55.97 -20.46
N GLU A 312 46.34 -56.49 -19.45
CA GLU A 312 47.80 -56.41 -19.26
C GLU A 312 48.37 -54.98 -19.23
N SER A 313 47.51 -53.96 -19.14
CA SER A 313 47.89 -52.56 -19.15
C SER A 313 47.66 -51.89 -17.80
N ALA A 314 48.58 -51.00 -17.43
CA ALA A 314 48.43 -50.03 -16.35
C ALA A 314 48.39 -48.58 -16.88
N ALA A 315 48.25 -48.41 -18.19
CA ALA A 315 48.25 -47.12 -18.85
C ALA A 315 46.91 -46.42 -18.60
N LEU A 316 46.94 -45.30 -17.85
CA LEU A 316 45.72 -44.57 -17.45
C LEU A 316 45.05 -43.89 -18.66
N ASP A 317 45.83 -43.53 -19.66
CA ASP A 317 45.38 -42.94 -20.94
C ASP A 317 44.65 -43.93 -21.85
N ALA A 318 44.76 -45.22 -21.58
CA ALA A 318 43.98 -46.27 -22.25
C ALA A 318 42.68 -46.61 -21.50
N THR A 319 42.30 -45.82 -20.49
CA THR A 319 41.03 -45.96 -19.75
C THR A 319 40.03 -44.90 -20.22
N SER A 320 38.78 -45.02 -19.79
CA SER A 320 37.73 -44.01 -20.04
C SER A 320 37.92 -42.70 -19.24
N MET A 321 38.98 -42.60 -18.41
CA MET A 321 39.21 -41.43 -17.55
C MET A 321 39.77 -40.26 -18.35
N LYS A 322 39.07 -39.12 -18.31
CA LYS A 322 39.56 -37.85 -18.82
C LYS A 322 40.65 -37.30 -17.92
N ARG A 323 41.73 -36.85 -18.54
CA ARG A 323 42.85 -36.21 -17.85
C ARG A 323 42.92 -34.74 -18.22
N ILE A 324 43.08 -33.89 -17.22
CA ILE A 324 43.31 -32.46 -17.40
C ILE A 324 44.76 -32.11 -17.01
N SER A 325 45.22 -30.94 -17.46
CA SER A 325 46.54 -30.43 -17.06
C SER A 325 46.49 -29.80 -15.67
N THR A 326 47.65 -29.69 -15.00
CA THR A 326 47.76 -29.02 -13.69
C THR A 326 47.18 -27.60 -13.72
N GLY A 327 47.40 -26.84 -14.81
CA GLY A 327 46.86 -25.49 -14.98
C GLY A 327 45.34 -25.43 -15.12
N ALA A 328 44.71 -26.46 -15.69
CA ALA A 328 43.26 -26.53 -15.86
C ALA A 328 42.52 -26.86 -14.55
N THR A 329 43.21 -27.36 -13.51
CA THR A 329 42.57 -27.76 -12.25
C THR A 329 41.88 -26.60 -11.51
N THR A 330 42.35 -25.36 -11.67
CA THR A 330 41.77 -24.18 -11.02
C THR A 330 40.41 -23.80 -11.60
N GLY A 331 40.18 -24.09 -12.89
CA GLY A 331 38.91 -23.81 -13.58
C GLY A 331 37.99 -25.02 -13.68
N PHE A 332 38.32 -26.15 -13.04
CA PHE A 332 37.46 -27.32 -13.04
C PHE A 332 36.27 -27.09 -12.11
N ASP A 333 35.07 -27.09 -12.68
CA ASP A 333 33.82 -26.93 -11.96
C ASP A 333 32.90 -28.13 -12.24
N GLU A 334 32.57 -28.87 -11.19
CA GLU A 334 31.69 -30.03 -11.26
C GLU A 334 30.29 -29.67 -11.77
N SER A 335 29.82 -28.43 -11.55
CA SER A 335 28.51 -27.94 -12.00
C SER A 335 28.41 -27.82 -13.51
N THR A 336 29.55 -27.68 -14.20
CA THR A 336 29.61 -27.54 -15.66
C THR A 336 29.69 -28.89 -16.38
N LEU A 337 29.79 -30.00 -15.63
CA LEU A 337 29.80 -31.32 -16.23
C LEU A 337 28.46 -31.60 -16.94
N PRO A 338 28.48 -32.24 -18.12
CA PRO A 338 27.24 -32.60 -18.80
C PRO A 338 26.43 -33.57 -17.93
N PRO A 339 25.09 -33.42 -17.84
CA PRO A 339 24.20 -34.29 -17.06
C PRO A 339 24.04 -35.66 -17.72
N ASN A 340 25.14 -36.41 -17.78
CA ASN A 340 25.22 -37.73 -18.39
C ASN A 340 26.11 -38.61 -17.54
N THR A 341 25.55 -39.72 -17.03
CA THR A 341 26.23 -40.63 -16.11
C THR A 341 27.60 -41.09 -16.61
N LEU A 342 27.73 -41.49 -17.88
CA LEU A 342 29.00 -41.97 -18.43
C LEU A 342 30.00 -40.84 -18.68
N ALA A 343 29.51 -39.65 -19.07
CA ALA A 343 30.37 -38.49 -19.22
C ALA A 343 30.95 -38.01 -17.88
N ILE A 344 30.13 -38.00 -16.82
CA ILE A 344 30.53 -37.70 -15.43
C ILE A 344 31.48 -38.79 -14.91
N TYR A 345 31.21 -40.06 -15.18
CA TYR A 345 32.13 -41.15 -14.86
C TYR A 345 33.51 -40.95 -15.51
N GLY A 346 33.56 -40.50 -16.76
CA GLY A 346 34.82 -40.13 -17.41
C GLY A 346 35.63 -39.08 -16.63
N ASP A 347 34.96 -38.22 -15.87
CA ASP A 347 35.58 -37.20 -15.01
C ASP A 347 35.79 -37.65 -13.55
N LEU A 348 35.55 -38.93 -13.21
CA LEU A 348 35.68 -39.48 -11.86
C LEU A 348 36.96 -39.03 -11.14
N LEU A 349 38.12 -39.14 -11.80
CA LEU A 349 39.39 -38.77 -11.19
C LEU A 349 39.55 -37.25 -11.00
N ASN A 350 38.92 -36.45 -11.86
CA ASN A 350 38.90 -34.99 -11.74
C ASN A 350 38.01 -34.56 -10.58
N VAL A 351 36.83 -35.18 -10.46
CA VAL A 351 35.91 -34.99 -9.34
C VAL A 351 36.59 -35.38 -8.02
N VAL A 352 37.21 -36.56 -7.94
CA VAL A 352 37.96 -37.00 -6.74
C VAL A 352 39.12 -36.04 -6.42
N GLY A 353 39.90 -35.64 -7.42
CA GLY A 353 40.99 -34.69 -7.26
C GLY A 353 40.54 -33.33 -6.71
N SER A 354 39.50 -32.76 -7.31
CA SER A 354 38.88 -31.50 -6.89
C SER A 354 38.40 -31.56 -5.44
N ARG A 355 37.63 -32.61 -5.10
CA ARG A 355 37.07 -32.79 -3.75
C ARG A 355 38.14 -33.07 -2.71
N MET A 356 39.21 -33.78 -3.05
CA MET A 356 40.34 -33.96 -2.14
C MET A 356 41.11 -32.66 -1.88
N ARG A 357 41.17 -31.73 -2.84
CA ARG A 357 41.69 -30.37 -2.58
C ARG A 357 40.76 -29.59 -1.65
N ALA A 358 39.45 -29.65 -1.90
CA ALA A 358 38.44 -28.99 -1.08
C ALA A 358 38.33 -29.58 0.34
N ASN A 359 38.74 -30.83 0.54
CA ASN A 359 38.73 -31.53 1.83
C ASN A 359 40.16 -31.93 2.26
N PRO A 360 40.96 -31.02 2.86
CA PRO A 360 42.39 -31.27 3.12
C PRO A 360 42.70 -32.47 4.02
N GLN A 361 41.74 -32.90 4.86
CA GLN A 361 41.90 -34.03 5.79
C GLN A 361 41.54 -35.38 5.17
N ALA A 362 40.82 -35.40 4.04
CA ALA A 362 40.31 -36.63 3.46
C ALA A 362 41.44 -37.55 2.99
N LYS A 363 41.36 -38.84 3.29
CA LYS A 363 42.31 -39.85 2.83
C LYS A 363 41.58 -40.90 2.00
N ILE A 364 42.23 -41.33 0.92
CA ILE A 364 41.71 -42.39 0.05
C ILE A 364 42.61 -43.62 0.07
N THR A 365 42.02 -44.79 -0.15
CA THR A 365 42.74 -46.02 -0.46
C THR A 365 42.42 -46.46 -1.88
N LEU A 366 43.47 -46.60 -2.69
CA LEU A 366 43.42 -47.12 -4.06
C LEU A 366 43.83 -48.59 -4.06
N THR A 367 42.91 -49.49 -4.40
CA THR A 367 43.15 -50.94 -4.45
C THR A 367 43.12 -51.44 -5.88
N GLY A 368 44.29 -51.71 -6.44
CA GLY A 368 44.39 -52.28 -7.78
C GLY A 368 44.08 -53.78 -7.80
N CYS A 369 43.42 -54.22 -8.87
CA CYS A 369 43.03 -55.59 -9.14
C CYS A 369 43.40 -56.01 -10.58
N ASN A 370 43.42 -57.31 -10.81
CA ASN A 370 43.63 -57.99 -12.08
C ASN A 370 42.55 -59.08 -12.28
N ASN A 371 42.49 -59.68 -13.47
CA ASN A 371 41.52 -60.74 -13.74
C ASN A 371 41.98 -62.14 -13.28
N GLY A 372 43.22 -62.28 -12.81
CA GLY A 372 43.80 -63.56 -12.39
C GLY A 372 43.93 -64.61 -13.51
N ARG A 373 43.73 -64.23 -14.76
CA ARG A 373 43.77 -65.07 -15.97
C ARG A 373 44.93 -64.68 -16.87
N GLU A 374 45.31 -65.58 -17.75
CA GLU A 374 46.27 -65.33 -18.83
C GLU A 374 47.54 -64.62 -18.31
N GLY A 375 47.99 -63.53 -18.97
CA GLY A 375 49.16 -62.75 -18.58
C GLY A 375 49.03 -61.97 -17.27
N GLU A 376 47.85 -61.95 -16.62
CA GLU A 376 47.66 -61.32 -15.32
C GLU A 376 47.57 -62.31 -14.15
N ARG A 377 47.75 -63.63 -14.38
CA ARG A 377 47.68 -64.65 -13.33
C ARG A 377 48.71 -64.40 -12.22
N ARG A 378 48.22 -64.21 -10.98
CA ARG A 378 49.03 -63.87 -9.79
C ARG A 378 49.85 -62.57 -9.94
N ASN A 379 49.52 -61.71 -10.90
CA ASN A 379 50.28 -60.50 -11.21
C ASN A 379 49.83 -59.31 -10.35
N THR A 380 50.09 -59.39 -9.04
CA THR A 380 49.78 -58.28 -8.11
C THR A 380 50.65 -57.04 -8.35
N ARG A 381 51.77 -57.19 -9.07
CA ARG A 381 52.60 -56.08 -9.54
C ARG A 381 51.85 -55.22 -10.55
N LEU A 382 51.19 -55.82 -11.53
CA LEU A 382 50.32 -55.09 -12.48
C LEU A 382 49.19 -54.37 -11.74
N SER A 383 48.52 -55.05 -10.81
CA SER A 383 47.50 -54.45 -9.95
C SER A 383 48.05 -53.22 -9.20
N ARG A 384 49.25 -53.32 -8.60
CA ARG A 384 49.92 -52.21 -7.94
C ARG A 384 50.20 -51.06 -8.90
N ASN A 385 50.67 -51.36 -10.11
CA ASN A 385 50.99 -50.36 -11.12
C ASN A 385 49.74 -49.59 -11.57
N ARG A 386 48.60 -50.26 -11.77
CA ARG A 386 47.31 -49.60 -12.06
C ARG A 386 46.92 -48.60 -10.95
N ALA A 387 47.03 -49.02 -9.69
CA ALA A 387 46.72 -48.15 -8.56
C ALA A 387 47.72 -46.99 -8.41
N ASN A 388 49.00 -47.21 -8.73
CA ASN A 388 50.00 -46.15 -8.80
C ASN A 388 49.69 -45.16 -9.93
N ALA A 389 49.26 -45.60 -11.10
CA ALA A 389 48.92 -44.70 -12.21
C ALA A 389 47.79 -43.71 -11.82
N VAL A 390 46.77 -44.18 -11.11
CA VAL A 390 45.71 -43.32 -10.55
C VAL A 390 46.26 -42.38 -9.48
N ARG A 391 47.08 -42.88 -8.54
CA ARG A 391 47.74 -42.05 -7.52
C ARG A 391 48.56 -40.94 -8.17
N ASP A 392 49.39 -41.29 -9.14
CA ASP A 392 50.36 -40.38 -9.75
C ASP A 392 49.63 -39.26 -10.49
N TYR A 393 48.48 -39.54 -11.12
CA TYR A 393 47.60 -38.50 -11.67
C TYR A 393 47.08 -37.53 -10.59
N LEU A 394 46.53 -38.05 -9.49
CA LEU A 394 46.01 -37.20 -8.40
C LEU A 394 47.12 -36.38 -7.72
N VAL A 395 48.33 -36.93 -7.60
CA VAL A 395 49.47 -36.21 -7.00
C VAL A 395 49.99 -35.14 -7.95
N THR A 396 50.23 -35.48 -9.22
CA THR A 396 50.92 -34.57 -10.16
C THR A 396 49.99 -33.50 -10.74
N THR A 397 48.76 -33.86 -11.11
CA THR A 397 47.80 -32.92 -11.69
C THR A 397 47.10 -32.12 -10.59
N TRP A 398 46.61 -32.79 -9.54
CA TRP A 398 45.76 -32.17 -8.52
C TRP A 398 46.51 -31.76 -7.25
N GLY A 399 47.82 -32.03 -7.15
CA GLY A 399 48.64 -31.60 -6.02
C GLY A 399 48.28 -32.26 -4.69
N ILE A 400 47.67 -33.45 -4.71
CA ILE A 400 47.28 -34.16 -3.49
C ILE A 400 48.52 -34.73 -2.80
N ASP A 401 48.70 -34.46 -1.50
CA ASP A 401 49.81 -35.03 -0.72
C ASP A 401 49.76 -36.56 -0.75
N THR A 402 50.88 -37.18 -1.14
CA THR A 402 51.09 -38.64 -1.15
C THR A 402 50.70 -39.34 0.15
N LYS A 403 50.85 -38.69 1.31
CA LYS A 403 50.46 -39.25 2.64
C LYS A 403 48.96 -39.47 2.78
N ARG A 404 48.15 -38.81 1.93
CA ARG A 404 46.68 -38.92 1.91
C ARG A 404 46.18 -40.05 1.00
N ILE A 405 47.07 -40.71 0.25
CA ILE A 405 46.70 -41.78 -0.70
C ILE A 405 47.40 -43.08 -0.30
N ARG A 406 46.64 -44.05 0.20
CA ARG A 406 47.14 -45.39 0.49
C ARG A 406 46.96 -46.30 -0.72
N VAL A 407 48.03 -46.93 -1.19
CA VAL A 407 47.95 -47.91 -2.28
C VAL A 407 47.87 -49.34 -1.72
N LYS A 408 46.98 -50.16 -2.27
CA LYS A 408 46.90 -51.62 -2.06
C LYS A 408 46.85 -52.33 -3.42
N ALA A 409 47.18 -53.61 -3.43
CA ALA A 409 47.12 -54.44 -4.62
C ALA A 409 46.68 -55.85 -4.25
N ARG A 410 45.83 -56.46 -5.08
CA ARG A 410 45.39 -57.84 -4.97
C ARG A 410 45.18 -58.43 -6.36
N ASN A 411 44.89 -59.73 -6.43
CA ASN A 411 44.48 -60.34 -7.69
C ASN A 411 43.05 -59.92 -8.00
N LEU A 412 42.05 -60.62 -7.47
CA LEU A 412 40.66 -60.29 -7.73
C LEU A 412 40.12 -59.18 -6.80
N PRO A 413 39.11 -58.42 -7.24
CA PRO A 413 38.28 -57.57 -6.39
C PRO A 413 37.72 -58.26 -5.13
N ALA A 414 37.26 -57.48 -4.15
CA ALA A 414 36.65 -58.00 -2.91
C ALA A 414 35.39 -58.79 -3.27
N GLU A 415 34.57 -58.16 -4.11
CA GLU A 415 33.37 -58.70 -4.71
C GLU A 415 33.66 -58.82 -6.21
N ALA A 416 34.13 -59.99 -6.63
CA ALA A 416 34.56 -60.24 -8.00
C ALA A 416 33.47 -61.01 -8.78
N PRO A 417 33.10 -60.56 -10.00
CA PRO A 417 32.31 -61.39 -10.91
C PRO A 417 33.11 -62.61 -11.37
N SER A 418 32.42 -63.58 -11.98
CA SER A 418 33.09 -64.76 -12.54
C SER A 418 34.12 -64.36 -13.60
N THR A 419 35.36 -64.84 -13.47
CA THR A 419 36.44 -64.57 -14.44
C THR A 419 36.44 -65.53 -15.64
N GLU A 420 35.45 -66.43 -15.73
CA GLU A 420 35.30 -67.33 -16.89
C GLU A 420 34.77 -66.58 -18.13
N SER A 421 34.00 -65.50 -17.94
CA SER A 421 33.51 -64.67 -19.05
C SER A 421 34.43 -63.48 -19.34
N VAL A 422 34.41 -63.00 -20.59
CA VAL A 422 35.16 -61.80 -21.00
C VAL A 422 34.68 -60.58 -20.22
N GLU A 423 33.37 -60.43 -20.00
CA GLU A 423 32.78 -59.33 -19.24
C GLU A 423 33.27 -59.30 -17.79
N GLY A 424 33.34 -60.47 -17.13
CA GLY A 424 33.84 -60.56 -15.76
C GLY A 424 35.33 -60.32 -15.66
N GLN A 425 36.11 -60.72 -16.68
CA GLN A 425 37.52 -60.34 -16.76
C GLN A 425 37.70 -58.83 -16.93
N GLN A 426 36.89 -58.16 -17.76
CA GLN A 426 36.93 -56.70 -17.89
C GLN A 426 36.62 -56.00 -16.57
N GLU A 427 35.60 -56.45 -15.83
CA GLU A 427 35.17 -55.84 -14.58
C GLU A 427 36.14 -56.07 -13.41
N THR A 428 36.95 -57.12 -13.46
CA THR A 428 37.96 -57.42 -12.43
C THR A 428 39.26 -56.66 -12.62
N ARG A 429 39.56 -56.22 -13.86
CA ARG A 429 40.69 -55.34 -14.18
C ARG A 429 40.39 -53.90 -13.79
N ARG A 430 40.33 -53.63 -12.49
CA ARG A 430 39.98 -52.30 -11.97
C ARG A 430 40.87 -51.82 -10.82
N VAL A 431 40.89 -50.51 -10.62
CA VAL A 431 41.30 -49.88 -9.35
C VAL A 431 40.04 -49.48 -8.62
N GLU A 432 39.91 -49.91 -7.36
CA GLU A 432 38.83 -49.47 -6.48
C GLU A 432 39.30 -48.30 -5.62
N ILE A 433 38.47 -47.27 -5.55
CA ILE A 433 38.69 -46.07 -4.75
C ILE A 433 37.79 -46.16 -3.52
N SER A 434 38.36 -46.00 -2.34
CA SER A 434 37.62 -45.86 -1.08
C SER A 434 38.11 -44.64 -0.34
N SER A 435 37.24 -43.98 0.41
CA SER A 435 37.55 -42.74 1.14
C SER A 435 37.10 -42.87 2.60
N ASP A 436 37.85 -42.27 3.52
CA ASP A 436 37.38 -42.07 4.90
C ASP A 436 36.39 -40.90 5.03
N THR A 437 36.25 -40.11 3.96
CA THR A 437 35.41 -38.91 3.89
C THR A 437 34.40 -39.06 2.76
N TYR A 438 33.12 -39.14 3.12
CA TYR A 438 32.00 -39.35 2.17
C TYR A 438 31.98 -38.32 1.03
N ALA A 439 32.23 -37.05 1.34
CA ALA A 439 32.19 -35.96 0.36
C ALA A 439 33.07 -36.20 -0.87
N VAL A 440 34.15 -36.98 -0.75
CA VAL A 440 35.05 -37.31 -1.87
C VAL A 440 34.37 -38.19 -2.93
N LEU A 441 33.55 -39.16 -2.51
CA LEU A 441 32.90 -40.14 -3.38
C LEU A 441 31.37 -39.97 -3.44
N ALA A 442 30.85 -38.89 -2.85
CA ALA A 442 29.43 -38.57 -2.91
C ALA A 442 28.95 -38.47 -4.38
N PRO A 443 27.66 -38.69 -4.67
CA PRO A 443 27.11 -38.42 -5.99
C PRO A 443 27.45 -37.00 -6.48
N VAL A 444 27.63 -36.81 -7.79
CA VAL A 444 27.73 -35.48 -8.38
C VAL A 444 26.32 -34.91 -8.46
N ARG A 445 26.14 -33.74 -7.84
CA ARG A 445 24.88 -32.99 -7.93
C ARG A 445 24.98 -32.06 -9.13
N TRP A 446 24.15 -32.31 -10.12
CA TRP A 446 23.96 -31.41 -11.23
C TRP A 446 22.75 -30.52 -10.93
N GLN A 447 22.85 -29.22 -11.19
CA GLN A 447 21.73 -28.30 -11.06
C GLN A 447 21.66 -27.40 -12.29
N SER A 448 20.48 -27.34 -12.92
CA SER A 448 20.14 -26.31 -13.90
C SER A 448 19.07 -25.42 -13.31
N VAL A 449 19.28 -24.12 -13.39
CA VAL A 449 18.22 -23.16 -13.09
C VAL A 449 17.41 -23.00 -14.36
N GLU A 450 16.30 -23.71 -14.47
CA GLU A 450 15.30 -23.39 -15.48
C GLU A 450 14.47 -22.23 -14.93
N HIS A 451 14.68 -21.04 -15.49
CA HIS A 451 13.88 -19.87 -15.16
C HIS A 451 12.47 -20.04 -15.77
N SER A 452 11.67 -20.97 -15.23
CA SER A 452 10.22 -20.95 -15.40
C SER A 452 9.68 -19.95 -14.39
N VAL A 453 9.73 -18.68 -14.74
CA VAL A 453 9.08 -17.62 -13.98
C VAL A 453 7.60 -17.71 -14.33
N SER A 454 6.80 -18.38 -13.49
CA SER A 454 5.34 -18.19 -13.57
C SER A 454 5.06 -16.80 -13.03
N THR A 455 4.62 -15.90 -13.90
CA THR A 455 4.22 -14.55 -13.53
C THR A 455 2.70 -14.44 -13.57
N PRO A 456 2.06 -13.83 -12.57
CA PRO A 456 0.65 -13.49 -12.69
C PRO A 456 0.43 -12.54 -13.86
N ASN A 457 -0.73 -12.62 -14.49
CA ASN A 457 -1.15 -11.60 -15.44
C ASN A 457 -1.53 -10.34 -14.67
N ILE A 458 -0.97 -9.19 -15.08
CA ILE A 458 -1.37 -7.91 -14.49
C ILE A 458 -2.53 -7.37 -15.31
N VAL A 459 -3.71 -7.32 -14.68
CA VAL A 459 -4.94 -6.85 -15.30
C VAL A 459 -5.12 -5.37 -14.97
N LEU A 460 -5.15 -4.56 -16.02
CA LEU A 460 -5.31 -3.13 -16.01
C LEU A 460 -6.75 -2.84 -16.40
N ARG A 461 -7.52 -2.22 -15.51
CA ARG A 461 -8.91 -1.83 -15.75
C ARG A 461 -9.01 -0.32 -15.91
N PRO A 462 -8.82 0.20 -17.14
CA PRO A 462 -9.11 1.60 -17.41
C PRO A 462 -10.62 1.84 -17.37
N THR A 463 -11.05 2.95 -16.78
CA THR A 463 -12.42 3.43 -16.81
C THR A 463 -12.39 4.80 -17.44
N VAL A 464 -13.10 4.97 -18.55
CA VAL A 464 -13.16 6.24 -19.29
C VAL A 464 -14.62 6.57 -19.52
N GLU A 465 -15.05 7.73 -19.02
CA GLU A 465 -16.35 8.30 -19.34
C GLU A 465 -16.10 9.51 -20.23
N SER A 466 -16.64 9.50 -21.46
CA SER A 466 -16.52 10.61 -22.41
C SER A 466 -17.86 10.84 -23.10
N GLY A 467 -18.44 12.02 -22.93
CA GLY A 467 -19.66 12.35 -23.68
C GLY A 467 -19.42 12.78 -25.15
N ALA A 468 -18.15 12.90 -25.58
CA ALA A 468 -17.74 13.28 -26.94
C ALA A 468 -17.31 12.05 -27.77
N GLY A 469 -17.16 10.90 -27.10
CA GLY A 469 -16.47 9.73 -27.63
C GLY A 469 -14.96 9.89 -27.57
N VAL A 470 -14.26 8.78 -27.33
CA VAL A 470 -12.80 8.72 -27.29
C VAL A 470 -12.25 8.79 -28.72
N ASN A 471 -11.19 9.58 -28.92
CA ASN A 471 -10.46 9.73 -30.19
C ASN A 471 -9.17 8.92 -30.19
N ARG A 472 -8.42 9.00 -29.09
CA ARG A 472 -7.26 8.13 -28.85
C ARG A 472 -6.96 8.00 -27.37
N TRP A 473 -6.34 6.91 -26.98
CA TRP A 473 -5.78 6.76 -25.64
C TRP A 473 -4.48 5.98 -25.73
N SER A 474 -3.64 6.13 -24.72
CA SER A 474 -2.46 5.32 -24.49
C SER A 474 -2.36 4.98 -23.01
N LEU A 475 -1.94 3.77 -22.70
CA LEU A 475 -1.65 3.33 -21.35
C LEU A 475 -0.23 2.80 -21.33
N ALA A 476 0.64 3.42 -20.55
CA ALA A 476 2.03 3.02 -20.39
C ALA A 476 2.29 2.49 -18.98
N VAL A 477 3.06 1.42 -18.89
CA VAL A 477 3.53 0.81 -17.65
C VAL A 477 5.04 1.00 -17.58
N THR A 478 5.51 1.77 -16.60
CA THR A 478 6.91 2.24 -16.55
C THR A 478 7.50 2.15 -15.14
N GLN A 479 8.83 2.09 -15.03
CA GLN A 479 9.54 2.28 -13.78
C GLN A 479 10.82 3.06 -14.04
N GLY A 480 10.89 4.30 -13.56
CA GLY A 480 11.97 5.22 -13.93
C GLY A 480 11.93 5.53 -15.43
N ASN A 481 13.02 5.25 -16.16
CA ASN A 481 13.11 5.47 -17.61
C ASN A 481 12.74 4.22 -18.43
N GLU A 482 12.36 3.13 -17.77
CA GLU A 482 12.10 1.85 -18.41
C GLU A 482 10.60 1.63 -18.64
N SER A 483 10.23 1.12 -19.83
CA SER A 483 8.85 0.78 -20.20
C SER A 483 8.69 -0.73 -20.35
N PHE A 484 7.64 -1.27 -19.72
CA PHE A 484 7.34 -2.71 -19.66
C PHE A 484 6.12 -3.11 -20.48
N ALA A 485 5.13 -2.22 -20.61
CA ALA A 485 3.99 -2.42 -21.49
C ALA A 485 3.45 -1.07 -21.97
N SER A 486 2.89 -1.09 -23.18
CA SER A 486 2.18 0.04 -23.77
C SER A 486 0.98 -0.48 -24.52
N PHE A 487 -0.16 0.16 -24.31
CA PHE A 487 -1.40 -0.09 -25.02
C PHE A 487 -1.89 1.22 -25.59
N ASP A 488 -2.56 1.19 -26.73
CA ASP A 488 -3.17 2.36 -27.33
C ASP A 488 -4.37 1.95 -28.19
N GLY A 489 -5.21 2.92 -28.50
CA GLY A 489 -6.37 2.71 -29.36
C GLY A 489 -7.08 4.01 -29.68
N THR A 490 -7.98 3.97 -30.66
CA THR A 490 -8.76 5.14 -31.12
C THR A 490 -10.22 5.12 -30.69
N GLU A 491 -10.68 4.06 -30.05
CA GLU A 491 -12.02 3.93 -29.47
C GLU A 491 -11.93 3.90 -27.94
N ALA A 492 -13.05 3.72 -27.22
CA ALA A 492 -13.01 3.56 -25.78
C ALA A 492 -12.10 2.37 -25.39
N PRO A 493 -11.23 2.51 -24.37
CA PRO A 493 -10.36 1.42 -23.97
C PRO A 493 -11.18 0.19 -23.56
N PRO A 494 -10.69 -1.03 -23.83
CA PRO A 494 -11.30 -2.25 -23.33
C PRO A 494 -11.46 -2.20 -21.81
N ALA A 495 -12.50 -2.86 -21.29
CA ALA A 495 -12.73 -2.94 -19.85
C ALA A 495 -11.55 -3.58 -19.09
N GLU A 496 -10.78 -4.43 -19.77
CA GLU A 496 -9.59 -5.10 -19.25
C GLU A 496 -8.49 -5.13 -20.31
N LEU A 497 -7.29 -4.75 -19.90
CA LEU A 497 -6.05 -4.90 -20.64
C LEU A 497 -5.12 -5.79 -19.82
N THR A 498 -4.44 -6.72 -20.46
CA THR A 498 -3.53 -7.63 -19.78
C THR A 498 -2.10 -7.27 -20.11
N TRP A 499 -1.34 -6.87 -19.08
CA TRP A 499 0.11 -6.81 -19.14
C TRP A 499 0.68 -8.17 -18.75
N GLU A 500 1.17 -8.89 -19.76
CA GLU A 500 1.96 -10.10 -19.58
C GLU A 500 3.39 -9.70 -19.19
N LEU A 501 3.85 -10.17 -18.04
CA LEU A 501 5.19 -9.86 -17.53
C LEU A 501 6.25 -10.58 -18.36
N ASP A 502 7.17 -9.81 -18.95
CA ASP A 502 8.36 -10.36 -19.60
C ASP A 502 9.34 -10.85 -18.52
N THR A 503 9.50 -12.17 -18.44
CA THR A 503 10.36 -12.85 -17.46
C THR A 503 11.85 -12.52 -17.64
N THR A 504 12.26 -12.04 -18.81
CA THR A 504 13.63 -11.59 -19.09
C THR A 504 13.88 -10.14 -18.69
N ARG A 505 12.80 -9.37 -18.48
CA ARG A 505 12.84 -7.92 -18.25
C ARG A 505 11.77 -7.49 -17.25
N LEU A 506 12.00 -7.88 -15.99
CA LEU A 506 11.10 -7.55 -14.88
C LEU A 506 11.44 -6.17 -14.27
N PRO A 507 10.43 -5.44 -13.75
CA PRO A 507 10.67 -4.27 -12.91
C PRO A 507 11.54 -4.57 -11.69
N GLN A 508 12.23 -3.55 -11.20
CA GLN A 508 13.06 -3.63 -10.00
C GLN A 508 12.18 -3.85 -8.76
N ALA A 509 12.47 -4.93 -8.04
CA ALA A 509 11.80 -5.27 -6.78
C ALA A 509 12.01 -4.20 -5.69
N GLY A 510 10.98 -3.98 -4.88
CA GLY A 510 10.97 -2.99 -3.79
C GLY A 510 10.71 -1.55 -4.26
N ARG A 511 10.36 -1.36 -5.54
CA ARG A 511 10.01 -0.05 -6.11
C ARG A 511 8.63 -0.13 -6.76
N ASN A 512 7.96 1.02 -6.84
CA ASN A 512 6.67 1.10 -7.51
C ASN A 512 6.86 1.07 -9.04
N VAL A 513 5.91 0.49 -9.75
CA VAL A 513 5.72 0.57 -11.20
C VAL A 513 4.59 1.58 -11.43
N ASP A 514 4.86 2.59 -12.24
CA ASP A 514 3.93 3.66 -12.56
C ASP A 514 3.11 3.27 -13.78
N VAL A 515 1.79 3.18 -13.61
CA VAL A 515 0.83 2.92 -14.68
C VAL A 515 0.13 4.22 -15.02
N ARG A 516 0.37 4.75 -16.22
CA ARG A 516 -0.14 6.03 -16.70
C ARG A 516 -1.08 5.81 -17.88
N LEU A 517 -2.36 6.13 -17.70
CA LEU A 517 -3.36 6.19 -18.76
C LEU A 517 -3.50 7.63 -19.23
N GLU A 518 -3.30 7.90 -20.51
CA GLU A 518 -3.58 9.15 -21.19
C GLU A 518 -4.72 8.95 -22.18
N VAL A 519 -5.73 9.81 -22.15
CA VAL A 519 -6.91 9.73 -23.02
C VAL A 519 -7.12 11.07 -23.69
N GLU A 520 -7.49 11.04 -24.96
CA GLU A 520 -7.93 12.17 -25.77
C GLU A 520 -9.30 11.87 -26.39
N ASP A 521 -10.25 12.78 -26.26
CA ASP A 521 -11.58 12.65 -26.86
C ASP A 521 -11.67 13.27 -28.28
N ASN A 522 -12.82 13.12 -28.95
CA ASN A 522 -13.06 13.61 -30.32
C ASN A 522 -13.09 15.14 -30.46
N ILE A 523 -13.09 15.86 -29.35
CA ILE A 523 -13.03 17.33 -29.32
C ILE A 523 -11.69 17.83 -28.78
N GLY A 524 -10.71 16.93 -28.61
CA GLY A 524 -9.32 17.20 -28.25
C GLY A 524 -9.07 17.41 -26.74
N GLN A 525 -10.03 17.13 -25.86
CA GLN A 525 -9.78 17.13 -24.41
C GLN A 525 -8.84 15.99 -24.06
N LYS A 526 -7.91 16.25 -23.14
CA LYS A 526 -7.01 15.23 -22.61
C LYS A 526 -7.20 14.99 -21.12
N ARG A 527 -7.04 13.74 -20.71
CA ARG A 527 -6.99 13.32 -19.30
C ARG A 527 -5.89 12.33 -19.06
N THR A 528 -5.30 12.40 -17.87
CA THR A 528 -4.30 11.46 -17.41
C THR A 528 -4.74 10.89 -16.07
N ALA A 529 -4.69 9.57 -15.94
CA ALA A 529 -4.85 8.86 -14.69
C ALA A 529 -3.57 8.08 -14.41
N GLU A 530 -3.12 8.08 -13.16
CA GLU A 530 -1.88 7.43 -12.76
C GLU A 530 -2.10 6.63 -11.48
N VAL A 531 -1.52 5.44 -11.44
CA VAL A 531 -1.54 4.56 -10.26
C VAL A 531 -0.17 3.93 -10.09
N ALA A 532 0.33 3.98 -8.85
CA ALA A 532 1.60 3.37 -8.47
C ALA A 532 1.34 1.95 -7.95
N LEU A 533 1.94 0.95 -8.59
CA LEU A 533 1.87 -0.45 -8.24
C LEU A 533 3.15 -0.87 -7.49
N PRO A 534 3.12 -1.18 -6.19
CA PRO A 534 4.27 -1.74 -5.50
C PRO A 534 4.71 -3.07 -6.13
N PHE A 535 5.94 -3.16 -6.64
CA PHE A 535 6.47 -4.37 -7.25
C PHE A 535 7.41 -5.08 -6.28
N GLU A 536 6.94 -6.18 -5.69
CA GLU A 536 7.74 -7.07 -4.86
C GLU A 536 7.93 -8.40 -5.57
N THR A 537 9.15 -8.97 -5.50
CA THR A 537 9.42 -10.33 -5.95
C THR A 537 9.60 -11.25 -4.77
N GLU A 538 8.79 -12.31 -4.72
CA GLU A 538 9.00 -13.42 -3.80
C GLU A 538 9.58 -14.59 -4.61
N THR A 539 10.84 -14.95 -4.35
CA THR A 539 11.47 -16.09 -5.01
C THR A 539 11.11 -17.37 -4.25
N VAL A 540 10.15 -18.13 -4.77
CA VAL A 540 9.92 -19.50 -4.29
C VAL A 540 10.82 -20.42 -5.10
N THR A 541 11.86 -20.96 -4.46
CA THR A 541 12.74 -21.93 -5.11
C THR A 541 12.17 -23.32 -4.90
N THR A 542 11.62 -23.91 -5.96
CA THR A 542 11.17 -25.30 -5.93
C THR A 542 12.22 -26.14 -6.65
N GLU A 543 12.92 -27.00 -5.92
CA GLU A 543 13.79 -27.99 -6.55
C GLU A 543 12.92 -29.06 -7.22
N VAL A 544 13.00 -29.21 -8.55
CA VAL A 544 12.18 -30.15 -9.35
C VAL A 544 13.05 -30.85 -10.37
N ILE A 545 13.27 -32.17 -10.25
CA ILE A 545 14.20 -32.90 -11.14
C ILE A 545 13.65 -33.06 -12.57
N GLU A 546 12.32 -33.08 -12.75
CA GLU A 546 11.62 -33.06 -14.03
C GLU A 546 10.17 -32.59 -13.80
N GLN A 547 9.63 -31.73 -14.68
CA GLN A 547 8.23 -31.32 -14.64
C GLN A 547 7.51 -31.90 -15.85
N GLN A 548 6.44 -32.66 -15.60
CA GLN A 548 5.54 -33.12 -16.65
C GLN A 548 4.12 -32.68 -16.29
N GLY A 549 3.66 -31.58 -16.90
CA GLY A 549 2.40 -30.92 -16.51
C GLY A 549 2.50 -30.29 -15.11
N ASN A 550 1.49 -30.48 -14.25
CA ASN A 550 1.44 -29.93 -12.88
C ASN A 550 2.01 -30.89 -11.81
N ARG A 551 3.11 -31.59 -12.12
CA ARG A 551 3.73 -32.59 -11.24
C ARG A 551 5.24 -32.40 -11.17
N ARG A 552 5.79 -32.34 -9.96
CA ARG A 552 7.22 -32.45 -9.66
C ARG A 552 7.62 -33.91 -9.74
N ILE A 553 8.63 -34.27 -10.52
CA ILE A 553 9.15 -35.63 -10.60
C ILE A 553 10.59 -35.60 -10.08
N ASP A 554 10.88 -36.30 -8.98
CA ASP A 554 12.21 -36.44 -8.39
C ASP A 554 12.78 -37.84 -8.70
N ARG A 555 13.85 -37.93 -9.51
CA ARG A 555 14.49 -39.18 -9.91
C ARG A 555 15.81 -39.41 -9.18
N PHE A 556 15.90 -40.50 -8.43
CA PHE A 556 17.09 -40.90 -7.68
C PHE A 556 17.61 -42.24 -8.18
N SER A 557 18.85 -42.26 -8.67
CA SER A 557 19.53 -43.53 -9.01
C SER A 557 20.39 -43.98 -7.83
N LEU A 558 20.14 -45.18 -7.30
CA LEU A 558 20.97 -45.75 -6.24
C LEU A 558 22.29 -46.29 -6.81
N ILE A 559 23.34 -46.28 -6.00
CA ILE A 559 24.66 -46.78 -6.39
C ILE A 559 24.74 -48.27 -6.10
N LEU A 560 24.97 -49.09 -7.11
CA LEU A 560 25.59 -50.41 -7.01
C LEU A 560 25.02 -51.31 -5.89
N PHE A 561 24.07 -52.16 -6.28
CA PHE A 561 23.95 -53.44 -5.59
C PHE A 561 25.15 -54.31 -5.99
N ASP A 562 25.83 -54.91 -5.02
CA ASP A 562 26.89 -55.88 -5.31
C ASP A 562 26.39 -56.97 -6.26
N PHE A 563 27.32 -57.59 -7.01
CA PHE A 563 26.98 -58.64 -7.99
C PHE A 563 26.17 -59.75 -7.31
N LYS A 564 24.94 -59.97 -7.81
CA LYS A 564 23.93 -60.91 -7.27
C LYS A 564 23.44 -60.66 -5.83
N LYS A 565 23.60 -59.44 -5.28
CA LYS A 565 23.03 -59.08 -3.97
C LYS A 565 21.91 -58.05 -4.11
N SER A 566 21.07 -57.98 -3.08
CA SER A 566 19.98 -57.02 -2.89
C SER A 566 20.15 -56.16 -1.63
N ASP A 567 21.24 -56.35 -0.86
CA ASP A 567 21.51 -55.60 0.37
C ASP A 567 21.88 -54.14 0.10
N ILE A 568 21.41 -53.24 0.96
CA ILE A 568 21.64 -51.78 0.86
C ILE A 568 22.89 -51.41 1.66
N GLY A 569 23.98 -51.08 0.96
CA GLY A 569 25.23 -50.56 1.54
C GLY A 569 25.10 -49.21 2.24
N SER A 570 26.12 -48.81 3.00
CA SER A 570 26.15 -47.55 3.78
C SER A 570 26.01 -46.30 2.93
N ASP A 571 26.53 -46.31 1.70
CA ASP A 571 26.47 -45.15 0.80
C ASP A 571 25.07 -44.98 0.20
N ASN A 572 24.37 -46.08 -0.08
CA ASN A 572 22.98 -46.06 -0.52
C ASN A 572 22.02 -45.56 0.56
N ARG A 573 22.33 -45.77 1.85
CA ARG A 573 21.49 -45.24 2.93
C ARG A 573 21.39 -43.72 2.90
N ARG A 574 22.49 -43.02 2.60
CA ARG A 574 22.50 -41.55 2.49
C ARG A 574 21.66 -41.05 1.32
N ILE A 575 21.65 -41.78 0.19
CA ILE A 575 20.77 -41.44 -0.94
C ILE A 575 19.31 -41.70 -0.57
N LEU A 576 19.03 -42.79 0.15
CA LEU A 576 17.68 -43.06 0.65
C LEU A 576 17.21 -42.00 1.65
N ASP A 577 18.10 -41.40 2.45
CA ASP A 577 17.74 -40.29 3.33
C ASP A 577 17.31 -39.06 2.52
N ILE A 578 18.01 -38.73 1.43
CA ILE A 578 17.59 -37.67 0.49
C ILE A 578 16.22 -38.00 -0.14
N VAL A 579 15.99 -39.27 -0.51
CA VAL A 579 14.69 -39.72 -1.03
C VAL A 579 13.58 -39.56 0.01
N ARG A 580 13.84 -39.84 1.29
CA ARG A 580 12.86 -39.66 2.38
C ARG A 580 12.44 -38.19 2.52
N GLU A 581 13.38 -37.27 2.39
CA GLU A 581 13.13 -35.83 2.45
C GLU A 581 12.30 -35.33 1.25
N ALA A 582 12.43 -35.98 0.09
CA ALA A 582 11.69 -35.62 -1.12
C ALA A 582 10.22 -36.10 -1.13
N ILE A 583 9.87 -37.13 -0.34
CA ILE A 583 8.51 -37.70 -0.30
C ILE A 583 7.59 -36.86 0.58
N THR A 584 6.43 -36.47 0.03
CA THR A 584 5.38 -35.71 0.73
C THR A 584 4.05 -36.50 0.75
N PRO A 585 3.04 -36.09 1.55
CA PRO A 585 1.71 -36.73 1.56
C PRO A 585 0.99 -36.75 0.20
N ARG A 586 1.35 -35.86 -0.74
CA ARG A 586 0.78 -35.79 -2.08
C ARG A 586 1.58 -36.56 -3.13
N SER A 587 2.66 -37.22 -2.72
CA SER A 587 3.54 -37.91 -3.64
C SER A 587 2.97 -39.26 -4.13
N ARG A 588 3.52 -39.78 -5.23
CA ARG A 588 3.41 -41.13 -5.75
C ARG A 588 4.82 -41.60 -6.05
N VAL A 589 5.17 -42.81 -5.64
CA VAL A 589 6.55 -43.33 -5.81
C VAL A 589 6.54 -44.53 -6.74
N THR A 590 7.38 -44.52 -7.77
CA THR A 590 7.65 -45.69 -8.63
C THR A 590 9.10 -46.11 -8.48
N ILE A 591 9.35 -47.39 -8.22
CA ILE A 591 10.68 -47.94 -8.02
C ILE A 591 10.99 -48.90 -9.17
N TYR A 592 11.93 -48.51 -10.04
CA TYR A 592 12.37 -49.26 -11.19
C TYR A 592 13.64 -50.04 -10.87
N GLY A 593 13.63 -51.35 -11.09
CA GLY A 593 14.78 -52.23 -10.90
C GLY A 593 15.38 -52.63 -12.23
N PHE A 594 16.69 -52.41 -12.40
CA PHE A 594 17.41 -52.75 -13.61
C PHE A 594 18.52 -53.78 -13.33
N ALA A 595 18.88 -54.50 -14.38
CA ALA A 595 20.01 -55.41 -14.41
C ALA A 595 20.79 -55.24 -15.70
N ASP A 596 22.05 -55.68 -15.69
CA ASP A 596 22.85 -55.78 -16.91
C ASP A 596 22.48 -57.03 -17.73
N ARG A 597 23.06 -57.18 -18.93
CA ARG A 597 22.76 -58.30 -19.84
C ARG A 597 23.29 -59.67 -19.37
N THR A 598 24.03 -59.74 -18.27
CA THR A 598 24.70 -60.97 -17.82
C THR A 598 23.71 -61.86 -17.06
N GLY A 599 23.38 -63.01 -17.65
CA GLY A 599 22.41 -63.95 -17.09
C GLY A 599 21.16 -64.06 -17.97
N SER A 600 20.16 -64.83 -17.53
CA SER A 600 18.89 -64.90 -18.27
C SER A 600 17.99 -63.71 -17.91
N PRO A 601 17.17 -63.21 -18.86
CA PRO A 601 16.22 -62.13 -18.59
C PRO A 601 15.29 -62.40 -17.41
N GLU A 602 14.88 -63.66 -17.22
CA GLU A 602 13.98 -64.09 -16.13
C GLU A 602 14.63 -63.88 -14.76
N ILE A 603 15.87 -64.35 -14.59
CA ILE A 603 16.65 -64.17 -13.35
C ILE A 603 16.91 -62.69 -13.08
N ASN A 604 17.18 -61.92 -14.14
CA ASN A 604 17.42 -60.48 -14.03
C ASN A 604 16.16 -59.71 -13.60
N ARG A 605 14.97 -60.11 -14.03
CA ARG A 605 13.70 -59.55 -13.53
C ARG A 605 13.45 -59.88 -12.07
N GLU A 606 13.68 -61.13 -11.66
CA GLU A 606 13.54 -61.55 -10.26
C GLU A 606 14.48 -60.74 -9.34
N LEU A 607 15.76 -60.65 -9.72
CA LEU A 607 16.74 -59.86 -8.99
C LEU A 607 16.39 -58.36 -8.94
N ALA A 608 15.87 -57.82 -10.04
CA ALA A 608 15.38 -56.43 -10.08
C ALA A 608 14.21 -56.21 -9.12
N LEU A 609 13.25 -57.15 -9.06
CA LEU A 609 12.12 -57.09 -8.14
C LEU A 609 12.56 -57.17 -6.67
N ASP A 610 13.51 -58.03 -6.35
CA ASP A 610 14.06 -58.17 -5.00
C ASP A 610 14.74 -56.88 -4.53
N ARG A 611 15.48 -56.22 -5.43
CA ARG A 611 16.10 -54.92 -5.18
C ARG A 611 15.05 -53.83 -4.97
N CYS A 612 14.02 -53.77 -5.81
CA CYS A 612 12.90 -52.84 -5.64
C CYS A 612 12.21 -53.03 -4.29
N THR A 613 11.98 -54.28 -3.90
CA THR A 613 11.34 -54.63 -2.62
C THR A 613 12.21 -54.22 -1.43
N SER A 614 13.53 -54.44 -1.53
CA SER A 614 14.48 -54.04 -0.49
C SER A 614 14.49 -52.52 -0.29
N VAL A 615 14.45 -51.75 -1.39
CA VAL A 615 14.35 -50.28 -1.35
C VAL A 615 13.01 -49.81 -0.76
N LYS A 616 11.89 -50.41 -1.18
CA LYS A 616 10.56 -50.13 -0.61
C LYS A 616 10.54 -50.34 0.91
N ASN A 617 11.10 -51.46 1.37
CA ASN A 617 11.16 -51.78 2.80
C ASN A 617 12.02 -50.76 3.58
N ALA A 618 13.15 -50.35 3.00
CA ALA A 618 14.00 -49.33 3.60
C ALA A 618 13.29 -47.97 3.75
N LEU A 619 12.38 -47.63 2.83
CA LEU A 619 11.60 -46.38 2.82
C LEU A 619 10.23 -46.48 3.51
N SER A 620 9.88 -47.63 4.09
CA SER A 620 8.55 -47.95 4.62
C SER A 620 7.92 -46.88 5.53
N GLY A 621 8.73 -46.22 6.38
CA GLY A 621 8.25 -45.14 7.25
C GLY A 621 7.74 -43.91 6.47
N SER A 622 8.47 -43.47 5.45
CA SER A 622 8.11 -42.31 4.62
C SER A 622 7.03 -42.61 3.58
N LEU A 623 6.84 -43.88 3.23
CA LEU A 623 5.85 -44.33 2.24
C LEU A 623 4.45 -44.58 2.83
N ARG A 624 4.24 -44.30 4.12
CA ARG A 624 2.94 -44.56 4.78
C ARG A 624 1.85 -43.66 4.20
N GLY A 625 0.84 -44.27 3.57
CA GLY A 625 -0.25 -43.54 2.93
C GLY A 625 0.08 -43.02 1.52
N ILE A 626 1.26 -43.33 1.00
CA ILE A 626 1.73 -42.90 -0.32
C ILE A 626 1.50 -44.05 -1.32
N PRO A 627 0.93 -43.80 -2.52
CA PRO A 627 0.86 -44.80 -3.58
C PRO A 627 2.27 -45.22 -4.06
N VAL A 628 2.57 -46.52 -4.05
CA VAL A 628 3.88 -47.07 -4.47
C VAL A 628 3.72 -48.12 -5.56
N ASN A 629 4.41 -47.95 -6.69
CA ASN A 629 4.52 -48.94 -7.76
C ASN A 629 5.94 -49.52 -7.84
N LEU A 630 6.06 -50.83 -8.10
CA LEU A 630 7.35 -51.49 -8.32
C LEU A 630 7.41 -52.00 -9.76
N GLU A 631 8.44 -51.61 -10.49
CA GLU A 631 8.66 -52.02 -11.88
C GLU A 631 9.98 -52.78 -12.01
N ALA A 632 9.90 -54.10 -12.10
CA ALA A 632 11.05 -54.97 -12.28
C ALA A 632 11.39 -55.09 -13.78
N VAL A 633 12.17 -54.14 -14.29
CA VAL A 633 12.57 -54.09 -15.71
C VAL A 633 13.64 -55.13 -16.02
N GLY A 634 14.52 -55.43 -15.07
CA GLY A 634 15.59 -56.41 -15.27
C GLY A 634 16.51 -56.01 -16.42
N SER A 635 16.84 -56.96 -17.31
CA SER A 635 17.66 -56.72 -18.50
C SER A 635 16.86 -56.54 -19.79
N ASP A 636 15.54 -56.37 -19.69
CA ASP A 636 14.66 -56.14 -20.86
C ASP A 636 14.92 -54.79 -21.52
N ARG A 637 15.37 -53.83 -20.70
CA ARG A 637 15.83 -52.52 -21.15
C ARG A 637 17.15 -52.19 -20.47
N LEU A 638 18.21 -52.09 -21.26
CA LEU A 638 19.52 -51.67 -20.79
C LEU A 638 19.57 -50.13 -20.73
N LEU A 639 20.01 -49.58 -19.60
CA LEU A 639 20.14 -48.13 -19.41
C LEU A 639 21.38 -47.54 -20.11
N PHE A 640 22.43 -48.35 -20.23
CA PHE A 640 23.75 -47.97 -20.75
C PHE A 640 24.34 -49.08 -21.60
N ASP A 641 25.34 -48.74 -22.40
CA ASP A 641 26.08 -49.71 -23.21
C ASP A 641 26.72 -50.79 -22.33
N ASN A 642 26.39 -52.06 -22.59
CA ASN A 642 26.86 -53.20 -21.81
C ASN A 642 28.14 -53.84 -22.38
N ASP A 643 28.67 -53.34 -23.49
CA ASP A 643 29.95 -53.80 -24.03
C ASP A 643 31.15 -53.26 -23.22
N ILE A 644 30.94 -52.17 -22.45
CA ILE A 644 31.92 -51.60 -21.52
C ILE A 644 31.61 -51.93 -20.05
N PRO A 645 32.62 -52.13 -19.19
CA PRO A 645 32.41 -52.54 -17.80
C PRO A 645 31.68 -51.50 -16.96
N GLU A 646 31.93 -50.21 -17.14
CA GLU A 646 31.22 -49.14 -16.44
C GLU A 646 29.73 -49.13 -16.77
N GLY A 647 29.33 -49.33 -18.03
CA GLY A 647 27.94 -49.33 -18.43
C GLY A 647 27.17 -50.53 -17.87
N ARG A 648 27.79 -51.72 -17.80
CA ARG A 648 27.22 -52.86 -17.06
C ARG A 648 27.01 -52.54 -15.58
N ASN A 649 27.99 -51.90 -14.93
CA ASN A 649 27.88 -51.51 -13.53
C ASN A 649 26.75 -50.48 -13.31
N TYR A 650 26.60 -49.50 -14.20
CA TYR A 650 25.53 -48.51 -14.12
C TYR A 650 24.14 -49.08 -14.48
N CYS A 651 24.04 -50.17 -15.25
CA CYS A 651 22.76 -50.89 -15.43
C CYS A 651 22.31 -51.67 -14.19
N ARG A 652 23.22 -52.02 -13.28
CA ARG A 652 22.90 -52.72 -12.02
C ARG A 652 22.44 -51.72 -10.94
N THR A 653 21.31 -51.08 -11.18
CA THR A 653 20.79 -50.00 -10.33
C THR A 653 19.28 -50.13 -10.06
N VAL A 654 18.83 -49.39 -9.06
CA VAL A 654 17.41 -49.08 -8.84
C VAL A 654 17.23 -47.58 -9.01
N GLN A 655 16.25 -47.20 -9.81
CA GLN A 655 15.82 -45.81 -9.95
C GLN A 655 14.51 -45.60 -9.19
N ILE A 656 14.49 -44.62 -8.30
CA ILE A 656 13.30 -44.23 -7.54
C ILE A 656 12.79 -42.94 -8.16
N VAL A 657 11.53 -42.93 -8.55
CA VAL A 657 10.83 -41.78 -9.11
C VAL A 657 9.76 -41.35 -8.13
N VAL A 658 9.86 -40.14 -7.59
CA VAL A 658 8.88 -39.55 -6.67
C VAL A 658 8.13 -38.45 -7.42
N GLU A 659 6.87 -38.70 -7.78
CA GLU A 659 6.01 -37.71 -8.41
C GLU A 659 5.15 -37.01 -7.36
N THR A 660 5.16 -35.69 -7.30
CA THR A 660 4.38 -34.88 -6.35
C THR A 660 3.51 -33.89 -7.11
N GLY A 661 2.21 -33.85 -6.84
CA GLY A 661 1.34 -32.83 -7.42
C GLY A 661 1.75 -31.44 -6.94
N ILE A 662 1.92 -30.52 -7.88
CA ILE A 662 2.09 -29.09 -7.61
C ILE A 662 0.68 -28.49 -7.68
N ASP A 663 0.32 -27.57 -6.77
CA ASP A 663 -1.00 -26.91 -6.78
C ASP A 663 -0.98 -25.75 -7.76
#